data_AF-A0A0T7EHS6-F1
#
_entry.id   AF-A0A0T7EHS6-F1
#
_cell.length_a   1.000
_cell.length_b   1.000
_cell.length_c   1.000
_cell.angle_alpha   90.00
_cell.angle_beta   90.00
_cell.angle_gamma   90.00
#
_symmetry.space_group_name_H-M   'P 1'
#
loop_
_entity.id
_entity.type
_entity.pdbx_description
1 polymer ?
#
loop_
_entity_poly.entity_id
_entity_poly.type
_entity_poly.pdbx_seq_one_letter_code
_entity_poly.pdbx_strand_id
1 'polypeptide(L)'
;MARKTPIERYRNIGICAHVDAGKTTTTERILFYTGLSHKIGEVHDGAATMDWMEQEQERGITITSAATTTFWRGMEAQFPEHRVNIIDTPGHVDFTIEVERSLRVLDGAVVVFCGSSGVEPQSETVWRQADKYHVPRLVFVNKMDRAGADFLRVVDQIKNRLGANPVPIQLNVGAEDEFRGVIDLIKMKMINWNEADQGTSFTYEDIPADMIELAEEWRNHMVESAAEASEELMDKYLEEGELTEAELKQALRTRTLNNEIVLATCGSAFKNKGVQAVLDAVIEFLPSPVDVPAIKGVDERENEVERHADDNEPFSALAFKIATDPFVGTLTFMRVYSGVVNSGDAVYNSVKEKKERFGRIVQMHANKREEVKEVRAGDIAAAIGLKDVTTGDTLCDQNHKVILERMEFPEPVIQIAVEPRSKADQEKMAIALGKLAAEDPSFRVETDDESGQTLISGMGELHLDIIVDRMKREFSVDCNVGKPQVAYRETIRGKAEVEGKFVRQSGGRGQYGHVWVKLEPSEPGEGFVFVDEIVGGVIPKEYISSVSKGIEEQMNSGVLAGYPVLDIKATLFDGSYHDVDSSEMAFKIAGSMAFKKGALEAQPVILEPMMNVEVTTPEDWMGDVVGDLNRRRGIIEGMDEGVAGLKIIRAQVPLSEMFGYATDLRSATQGRASYSMEFHEYAEVPKNFADKIIAERGY
;
A
#
# COMPACT_ATOMS: atom_id res chain seq x y z
N MET A 1 -31.98 22.44 5.63
CA MET A 1 -32.51 22.23 7.01
C MET A 1 -31.44 22.63 8.03
N ALA A 2 -31.75 22.81 9.31
CA ALA A 2 -30.70 22.95 10.34
C ALA A 2 -29.99 21.60 10.54
N ARG A 3 -28.67 21.59 10.80
CA ARG A 3 -27.93 20.37 11.13
C ARG A 3 -28.57 19.70 12.36
N LYS A 4 -28.70 18.37 12.38
CA LYS A 4 -29.13 17.63 13.58
C LYS A 4 -28.07 17.73 14.69
N THR A 5 -26.81 17.55 14.31
CA THR A 5 -25.65 17.66 15.19
C THR A 5 -24.77 18.80 14.68
N PRO A 6 -24.42 19.79 15.51
CA PRO A 6 -23.48 20.86 15.14
C PRO A 6 -22.11 20.30 14.72
N ILE A 7 -21.39 21.01 13.83
CA ILE A 7 -20.11 20.53 13.27
C ILE A 7 -19.02 20.38 14.35
N GLU A 8 -19.05 21.23 15.37
CA GLU A 8 -18.14 21.24 16.51
C GLU A 8 -18.24 19.95 17.35
N ARG A 9 -19.36 19.23 17.20
CA ARG A 9 -19.65 17.97 17.88
C ARG A 9 -19.38 16.74 17.02
N TYR A 10 -18.67 16.91 15.91
CA TYR A 10 -18.21 15.79 15.08
C TYR A 10 -16.83 15.36 15.56
N ARG A 11 -16.58 14.06 15.54
CA ARG A 11 -15.26 13.47 15.72
C ARG A 11 -15.04 12.50 14.58
N ASN A 12 -14.12 12.80 13.67
CA ASN A 12 -13.73 11.88 12.60
C ASN A 12 -12.42 11.23 12.97
N ILE A 13 -12.50 10.00 13.49
CA ILE A 13 -11.36 9.31 14.08
C ILE A 13 -11.02 8.01 13.37
N GLY A 14 -9.72 7.73 13.27
CA GLY A 14 -9.23 6.41 12.86
C GLY A 14 -8.76 5.61 14.05
N ILE A 15 -8.99 4.29 14.04
CA ILE A 15 -8.34 3.37 14.98
C ILE A 15 -7.17 2.71 14.25
N CYS A 16 -5.93 3.00 14.69
CA CYS A 16 -4.70 2.61 13.98
C CYS A 16 -3.73 1.88 14.93
N ALA A 17 -2.99 0.87 14.45
CA ALA A 17 -2.13 0.02 15.29
C ALA A 17 -1.41 -1.07 14.48
N HIS A 18 -0.46 -1.76 15.10
CA HIS A 18 0.06 -3.04 14.61
C HIS A 18 -0.98 -4.18 14.62
N VAL A 19 -0.69 -5.27 13.90
CA VAL A 19 -1.44 -6.53 13.91
C VAL A 19 -1.54 -7.06 15.33
N ASP A 20 -2.69 -7.64 15.70
CA ASP A 20 -2.97 -8.14 17.05
C ASP A 20 -2.80 -7.11 18.20
N ALA A 21 -2.80 -5.79 17.95
CA ALA A 21 -2.92 -4.81 19.04
C ALA A 21 -4.36 -4.71 19.60
N GLY A 22 -5.34 -5.32 18.92
CA GLY A 22 -6.76 -5.30 19.29
C GLY A 22 -7.54 -4.09 18.78
N LYS A 23 -7.20 -3.55 17.59
CA LYS A 23 -7.94 -2.45 16.94
C LYS A 23 -9.42 -2.76 16.75
N THR A 24 -9.70 -3.81 15.99
CA THR A 24 -11.07 -4.22 15.65
C THR A 24 -11.86 -4.57 16.89
N THR A 25 -11.23 -5.25 17.87
CA THR A 25 -11.85 -5.48 19.18
C THR A 25 -12.21 -4.16 19.87
N THR A 26 -11.33 -3.16 19.85
CA THR A 26 -11.61 -1.84 20.43
C THR A 26 -12.76 -1.17 19.68
N THR A 27 -12.78 -1.23 18.35
CA THR A 27 -13.89 -0.71 17.52
C THR A 27 -15.21 -1.39 17.86
N GLU A 28 -15.26 -2.72 17.96
CA GLU A 28 -16.47 -3.47 18.35
C GLU A 28 -16.99 -3.06 19.73
N ARG A 29 -16.08 -2.82 20.69
CA ARG A 29 -16.45 -2.30 22.02
C ARG A 29 -17.04 -0.91 21.95
N ILE A 30 -16.47 -0.03 21.11
CA ILE A 30 -17.04 1.30 20.88
C ILE A 30 -18.47 1.18 20.35
N LEU A 31 -18.72 0.32 19.35
CA LEU A 31 -20.06 0.12 18.78
C LEU A 31 -21.06 -0.44 19.81
N PHE A 32 -20.60 -1.29 20.72
CA PHE A 32 -21.42 -1.81 21.82
C PHE A 32 -21.79 -0.72 22.82
N TYR A 33 -20.81 0.05 23.32
CA TYR A 33 -21.06 1.07 24.35
C TYR A 33 -21.90 2.23 23.86
N THR A 34 -21.77 2.60 22.59
CA THR A 34 -22.63 3.63 21.97
C THR A 34 -24.05 3.14 21.66
N GLY A 35 -24.32 1.85 21.88
CA GLY A 35 -25.63 1.23 21.67
C GLY A 35 -25.96 0.92 20.22
N LEU A 36 -24.99 1.05 19.30
CA LEU A 36 -25.19 0.73 17.88
C LEU A 36 -25.26 -0.79 17.64
N SER A 37 -24.43 -1.56 18.36
CA SER A 37 -24.50 -3.02 18.40
C SER A 37 -25.05 -3.51 19.73
N HIS A 38 -25.97 -4.46 19.68
CA HIS A 38 -26.52 -5.14 20.87
C HIS A 38 -25.77 -6.43 21.23
N LYS A 39 -24.73 -6.79 20.47
CA LYS A 39 -23.88 -7.95 20.72
C LYS A 39 -22.42 -7.55 20.69
N ILE A 40 -21.67 -8.09 21.63
CA ILE A 40 -20.22 -8.10 21.63
C ILE A 40 -19.76 -9.13 20.59
N GLY A 41 -19.21 -8.66 19.47
CA GLY A 41 -18.51 -9.50 18.49
C GLY A 41 -17.04 -9.71 18.89
N GLU A 42 -16.50 -10.90 18.61
CA GLU A 42 -15.06 -11.18 18.72
C GLU A 42 -14.47 -11.56 17.36
N VAL A 43 -13.25 -11.07 17.09
CA VAL A 43 -12.54 -11.28 15.82
C VAL A 43 -12.17 -12.75 15.63
N HIS A 44 -11.71 -13.41 16.71
CA HIS A 44 -11.28 -14.82 16.66
C HIS A 44 -12.42 -15.80 16.37
N ASP A 45 -13.66 -15.41 16.68
CA ASP A 45 -14.87 -16.21 16.45
C ASP A 45 -15.54 -15.88 15.09
N GLY A 46 -14.94 -14.99 14.29
CA GLY A 46 -15.53 -14.49 13.04
C GLY A 46 -16.83 -13.69 13.25
N ALA A 47 -17.08 -13.22 14.47
CA ALA A 47 -18.31 -12.54 14.86
C ALA A 47 -18.17 -11.00 14.88
N ALA A 48 -17.00 -10.47 14.53
CA ALA A 48 -16.76 -9.03 14.44
C ALA A 48 -17.61 -8.40 13.33
N THR A 49 -18.26 -7.28 13.64
CA THR A 49 -19.13 -6.55 12.71
C THR A 49 -18.32 -5.79 11.65
N MET A 50 -17.14 -5.31 12.02
CA MET A 50 -16.26 -4.52 11.15
C MET A 50 -15.49 -5.35 10.12
N ASP A 51 -15.15 -6.60 10.45
CA ASP A 51 -14.52 -7.58 9.54
C ASP A 51 -15.62 -8.34 8.77
N TRP A 52 -16.16 -7.69 7.73
CA TRP A 52 -17.32 -8.19 7.00
C TRP A 52 -16.95 -9.12 5.84
N MET A 53 -15.69 -9.10 5.37
CA MET A 53 -15.24 -9.99 4.32
C MET A 53 -14.98 -11.39 4.87
N GLU A 54 -15.31 -12.42 4.08
CA GLU A 54 -15.05 -13.82 4.47
C GLU A 54 -13.56 -14.06 4.72
N GLN A 55 -12.68 -13.43 3.94
CA GLN A 55 -11.23 -13.52 4.10
C GLN A 55 -10.73 -12.90 5.41
N GLU A 56 -11.36 -11.82 5.88
CA GLU A 56 -11.02 -11.17 7.14
C GLU A 56 -11.39 -12.10 8.31
N GLN A 57 -12.58 -12.71 8.25
CA GLN A 57 -13.07 -13.66 9.27
C GLN A 57 -12.25 -14.96 9.30
N GLU A 58 -11.90 -15.53 8.14
CA GLU A 58 -11.09 -16.76 8.06
C GLU A 58 -9.68 -16.57 8.61
N ARG A 59 -9.08 -15.39 8.40
CA ARG A 59 -7.68 -15.10 8.76
C ARG A 59 -7.53 -14.34 10.09
N GLY A 60 -8.62 -13.77 10.62
CA GLY A 60 -8.62 -12.95 11.83
C GLY A 60 -7.83 -11.65 11.70
N ILE A 61 -7.81 -11.06 10.50
CA ILE A 61 -7.13 -9.78 10.21
C ILE A 61 -8.08 -8.83 9.47
N THR A 62 -7.96 -7.54 9.75
CA THR A 62 -8.64 -6.50 8.95
C THR A 62 -7.84 -6.24 7.68
N ILE A 63 -8.50 -6.29 6.52
CA ILE A 63 -7.93 -6.12 5.19
C ILE A 63 -8.34 -4.76 4.62
N THR A 64 -9.63 -4.42 4.72
CA THR A 64 -10.15 -3.16 4.18
C THR A 64 -10.66 -2.23 5.28
N SER A 65 -10.50 -0.92 5.08
CA SER A 65 -11.01 0.03 6.08
C SER A 65 -12.54 0.04 6.17
N ALA A 66 -13.10 -0.07 7.37
CA ALA A 66 -14.54 -0.01 7.56
C ALA A 66 -14.94 1.33 8.20
N ALA A 67 -15.88 2.04 7.57
CA ALA A 67 -16.40 3.31 8.08
C ALA A 67 -17.77 3.11 8.75
N THR A 68 -17.92 3.59 9.99
CA THR A 68 -19.16 3.52 10.75
C THR A 68 -19.42 4.83 11.49
N THR A 69 -20.68 5.26 11.52
CA THR A 69 -21.10 6.42 12.31
C THR A 69 -21.77 5.97 13.60
N THR A 70 -21.44 6.60 14.72
CA THR A 70 -22.05 6.34 16.02
C THR A 70 -22.24 7.61 16.85
N PHE A 71 -22.93 7.51 17.98
CA PHE A 71 -23.27 8.65 18.83
C PHE A 71 -22.84 8.39 20.27
N TRP A 72 -22.12 9.35 20.86
CA TRP A 72 -21.59 9.24 22.22
C TRP A 72 -21.99 10.46 23.05
N ARG A 73 -22.43 10.23 24.29
CA ARG A 73 -22.84 11.25 25.25
C ARG A 73 -21.90 11.33 26.47
N GLY A 74 -20.85 10.53 26.48
CA GLY A 74 -20.02 10.32 27.66
C GLY A 74 -20.49 9.16 28.51
N MET A 75 -19.59 8.53 29.25
CA MET A 75 -19.91 7.40 30.12
C MET A 75 -20.90 7.76 31.27
N GLU A 76 -20.91 9.02 31.71
CA GLU A 76 -21.88 9.58 32.68
C GLU A 76 -23.02 10.34 32.01
N ALA A 77 -23.12 10.27 30.67
CA ALA A 77 -23.93 11.18 29.87
C ALA A 77 -23.60 12.68 30.13
N GLN A 78 -22.34 12.96 30.47
CA GLN A 78 -21.85 14.29 30.84
C GLN A 78 -21.72 15.26 29.66
N PHE A 79 -21.69 14.74 28.43
CA PHE A 79 -21.60 15.55 27.21
C PHE A 79 -22.94 15.66 26.50
N PRO A 80 -23.15 16.74 25.73
CA PRO A 80 -24.17 16.70 24.69
C PRO A 80 -23.84 15.58 23.70
N GLU A 81 -24.84 15.11 22.95
CA GLU A 81 -24.62 14.05 21.97
C GLU A 81 -23.64 14.50 20.87
N HIS A 82 -22.54 13.74 20.75
CA HIS A 82 -21.52 13.90 19.73
C HIS A 82 -21.67 12.81 18.68
N ARG A 83 -21.41 13.17 17.42
CA ARG A 83 -21.34 12.23 16.31
C ARG A 83 -19.90 11.79 16.13
N VAL A 84 -19.64 10.50 16.24
CA VAL A 84 -18.32 9.91 16.06
C VAL A 84 -18.33 9.07 14.79
N ASN A 85 -17.58 9.51 13.79
CA ASN A 85 -17.35 8.74 12.57
C ASN A 85 -16.02 8.02 12.75
N ILE A 86 -16.06 6.69 12.72
CA ILE A 86 -14.91 5.82 12.99
C ILE A 86 -14.51 5.15 11.67
N ILE A 87 -13.23 5.23 11.34
CA ILE A 87 -12.61 4.39 10.32
C ILE A 87 -11.70 3.39 11.02
N ASP A 88 -12.05 2.11 10.94
CA ASP A 88 -11.18 1.04 11.40
C ASP A 88 -10.14 0.76 10.30
N THR A 89 -8.85 0.79 10.65
CA THR A 89 -7.76 0.66 9.66
C THR A 89 -7.05 -0.68 9.80
N PRO A 90 -6.58 -1.28 8.69
CA PRO A 90 -5.82 -2.52 8.76
C PRO A 90 -4.47 -2.29 9.46
N GLY A 91 -3.98 -3.31 10.18
CA GLY A 91 -2.68 -3.26 10.87
C GLY A 91 -1.53 -3.88 10.10
N HIS A 92 -1.83 -4.55 8.99
CA HIS A 92 -0.85 -5.31 8.24
C HIS A 92 -0.20 -4.44 7.17
N VAL A 93 1.12 -4.60 6.98
CA VAL A 93 1.93 -3.76 6.09
C VAL A 93 1.51 -3.83 4.62
N ASP A 94 0.97 -4.98 4.21
CA ASP A 94 0.47 -5.21 2.86
C ASP A 94 -0.74 -4.34 2.50
N PHE A 95 -1.41 -3.74 3.49
CA PHE A 95 -2.55 -2.84 3.33
C PHE A 95 -2.23 -1.42 3.83
N THR A 96 -0.96 -0.99 3.76
CA THR A 96 -0.56 0.38 4.16
C THR A 96 -1.31 1.47 3.41
N ILE A 97 -1.76 1.21 2.18
CA ILE A 97 -2.58 2.16 1.42
C ILE A 97 -3.92 2.45 2.09
N GLU A 98 -4.51 1.46 2.76
CA GLU A 98 -5.74 1.63 3.53
C GLU A 98 -5.52 2.49 4.78
N VAL A 99 -4.31 2.49 5.33
CA VAL A 99 -3.94 3.40 6.43
C VAL A 99 -3.70 4.81 5.90
N GLU A 100 -2.94 4.94 4.81
CA GLU A 100 -2.58 6.25 4.21
C GLU A 100 -3.82 7.02 3.73
N ARG A 101 -4.76 6.34 3.04
CA ARG A 101 -6.04 6.95 2.62
C ARG A 101 -6.89 7.38 3.81
N SER A 102 -6.83 6.63 4.91
CA SER A 102 -7.67 6.86 6.09
C SER A 102 -7.14 8.06 6.86
N LEU A 103 -5.85 8.06 7.22
CA LEU A 103 -5.22 9.15 7.99
C LEU A 103 -5.41 10.52 7.33
N ARG A 104 -5.44 10.58 6.00
CA ARG A 104 -5.69 11.83 5.26
C ARG A 104 -7.11 12.39 5.41
N VAL A 105 -8.09 11.52 5.59
CA VAL A 105 -9.52 11.88 5.66
C VAL A 105 -9.99 12.14 7.09
N LEU A 106 -9.26 11.59 8.04
CA LEU A 106 -9.55 11.69 9.46
C LEU A 106 -9.07 13.02 10.01
N ASP A 107 -9.81 13.53 11.00
CA ASP A 107 -9.40 14.73 11.72
C ASP A 107 -8.48 14.36 12.89
N GLY A 108 -8.65 13.17 13.48
CA GLY A 108 -7.78 12.66 14.54
C GLY A 108 -7.62 11.14 14.50
N ALA A 109 -6.72 10.59 15.32
CA ALA A 109 -6.49 9.16 15.39
C ALA A 109 -6.33 8.64 16.82
N VAL A 110 -6.83 7.43 17.07
CA VAL A 110 -6.51 6.65 18.27
C VAL A 110 -5.52 5.57 17.86
N VAL A 111 -4.28 5.71 18.34
CA VAL A 111 -3.19 4.76 18.08
C VAL A 111 -3.18 3.72 19.20
N VAL A 112 -3.49 2.48 18.86
CA VAL A 112 -3.57 1.38 19.82
C VAL A 112 -2.21 0.67 19.90
N PHE A 113 -1.72 0.46 21.11
CA PHE A 113 -0.52 -0.33 21.38
C PHE A 113 -0.87 -1.53 22.25
N CYS A 114 -0.13 -2.61 22.10
CA CYS A 114 -0.25 -3.76 22.99
C CYS A 114 0.61 -3.52 24.24
N GLY A 115 0.04 -3.66 25.44
CA GLY A 115 0.79 -3.49 26.71
C GLY A 115 1.97 -4.45 26.86
N SER A 116 1.93 -5.62 26.21
CA SER A 116 2.99 -6.63 26.25
C SER A 116 4.03 -6.47 25.14
N SER A 117 3.63 -6.18 23.89
CA SER A 117 4.57 -5.98 22.77
C SER A 117 5.18 -4.58 22.75
N GLY A 118 4.39 -3.57 23.13
CA GLY A 118 4.76 -2.17 23.06
C GLY A 118 4.84 -1.62 21.64
N VAL A 119 5.88 -0.83 21.34
CA VAL A 119 6.09 -0.22 20.01
C VAL A 119 6.78 -1.20 19.08
N GLU A 120 6.03 -1.66 18.07
CA GLU A 120 6.48 -2.59 17.03
C GLU A 120 6.87 -1.85 15.74
N PRO A 121 7.68 -2.46 14.85
CA PRO A 121 8.16 -1.80 13.63
C PRO A 121 7.06 -1.19 12.76
N GLN A 122 5.92 -1.85 12.64
CA GLN A 122 4.78 -1.35 11.86
C GLN A 122 4.07 -0.19 12.55
N SER A 123 4.06 -0.15 13.89
CA SER A 123 3.55 1.02 14.62
C SER A 123 4.37 2.26 14.30
N GLU A 124 5.68 2.13 14.06
CA GLU A 124 6.54 3.23 13.59
C GLU A 124 6.12 3.71 12.19
N THR A 125 5.79 2.80 11.28
CA THR A 125 5.32 3.16 9.93
C THR A 125 4.01 3.96 9.99
N VAL A 126 3.03 3.46 10.74
CA VAL A 126 1.75 4.14 10.94
C VAL A 126 1.95 5.51 11.62
N TRP A 127 2.88 5.58 12.58
CA TRP A 127 3.22 6.83 13.25
C TRP A 127 3.79 7.87 12.29
N ARG A 128 4.74 7.48 11.44
CA ARG A 128 5.31 8.36 10.40
C ARG A 128 4.26 8.83 9.40
N GLN A 129 3.32 7.96 9.03
CA GLN A 129 2.19 8.35 8.16
C GLN A 129 1.30 9.39 8.86
N ALA A 130 1.03 9.24 10.16
CA ALA A 130 0.27 10.23 10.91
C ALA A 130 1.03 11.56 11.08
N ASP A 131 2.35 11.52 11.23
CA ASP A 131 3.22 12.72 11.22
C ASP A 131 3.17 13.43 9.87
N LYS A 132 3.25 12.70 8.74
CA LYS A 132 3.17 13.26 7.37
C LYS A 132 1.92 14.12 7.18
N TYR A 133 0.78 13.67 7.70
CA TYR A 133 -0.51 14.36 7.59
C TYR A 133 -0.84 15.24 8.80
N HIS A 134 0.09 15.42 9.75
CA HIS A 134 -0.10 16.23 10.96
C HIS A 134 -1.39 15.88 11.73
N VAL A 135 -1.73 14.59 11.82
CA VAL A 135 -2.97 14.12 12.45
C VAL A 135 -2.81 14.12 13.97
N PRO A 136 -3.63 14.89 14.73
CA PRO A 136 -3.71 14.80 16.19
C PRO A 136 -4.03 13.40 16.68
N ARG A 137 -3.30 12.95 17.70
CA ARG A 137 -3.31 11.55 18.15
C ARG A 137 -3.64 11.41 19.63
N LEU A 138 -4.33 10.32 19.95
CA LEU A 138 -4.49 9.77 21.28
C LEU A 138 -3.88 8.36 21.30
N VAL A 139 -3.16 8.00 22.35
CA VAL A 139 -2.61 6.66 22.56
C VAL A 139 -3.52 5.85 23.45
N PHE A 140 -3.83 4.63 23.04
CA PHE A 140 -4.51 3.62 23.86
C PHE A 140 -3.63 2.38 24.02
N VAL A 141 -3.08 2.18 25.22
CA VAL A 141 -2.34 0.97 25.56
C VAL A 141 -3.35 -0.11 25.98
N ASN A 142 -3.67 -0.98 25.03
CA ASN A 142 -4.62 -2.06 25.15
C ASN A 142 -3.95 -3.34 25.68
N LYS A 143 -4.75 -4.37 25.95
CA LYS A 143 -4.30 -5.68 26.41
C LYS A 143 -3.52 -5.64 27.73
N MET A 144 -3.91 -4.73 28.63
CA MET A 144 -3.37 -4.64 29.98
C MET A 144 -3.64 -5.89 30.83
N ASP A 145 -4.49 -6.78 30.34
CA ASP A 145 -4.81 -8.09 30.89
C ASP A 145 -3.85 -9.22 30.49
N ARG A 146 -2.94 -8.99 29.55
CA ARG A 146 -1.97 -10.01 29.12
C ARG A 146 -0.72 -10.06 30.00
N ALA A 147 -0.09 -11.23 30.06
CA ALA A 147 1.20 -11.41 30.71
C ALA A 147 2.27 -10.49 30.12
N GLY A 148 3.06 -9.86 30.99
CA GLY A 148 4.08 -8.87 30.61
C GLY A 148 3.51 -7.51 30.20
N ALA A 149 2.23 -7.23 30.46
CA ALA A 149 1.65 -5.92 30.22
C ALA A 149 2.21 -4.86 31.18
N ASP A 150 2.78 -3.81 30.62
CA ASP A 150 3.38 -2.70 31.37
C ASP A 150 3.12 -1.38 30.65
N PHE A 151 2.26 -0.55 31.24
CA PHE A 151 1.84 0.72 30.64
C PHE A 151 2.99 1.71 30.54
N LEU A 152 3.74 1.92 31.63
CA LEU A 152 4.80 2.93 31.68
C LEU A 152 5.97 2.55 30.77
N ARG A 153 6.27 1.26 30.63
CA ARG A 153 7.24 0.78 29.64
C ARG A 153 6.83 1.11 28.21
N VAL A 154 5.54 0.98 27.86
CA VAL A 154 5.06 1.34 26.52
C VAL A 154 5.13 2.85 26.31
N VAL A 155 4.79 3.65 27.33
CA VAL A 155 4.95 5.12 27.29
C VAL A 155 6.41 5.51 27.03
N ASP A 156 7.37 4.89 27.74
CA ASP A 156 8.79 5.14 27.52
C ASP A 156 9.25 4.71 26.11
N GLN A 157 8.74 3.60 25.59
CA GLN A 157 9.02 3.18 24.21
C GLN A 157 8.47 4.17 23.17
N ILE A 158 7.28 4.74 23.39
CA ILE A 158 6.71 5.77 22.51
C ILE A 158 7.65 6.99 22.47
N LYS A 159 8.16 7.41 23.63
CA LYS A 159 9.13 8.50 23.72
C LYS A 159 10.43 8.17 22.98
N ASN A 160 11.03 7.03 23.27
CA ASN A 160 12.39 6.70 22.81
C ASN A 160 12.44 6.18 21.37
N ARG A 161 11.43 5.43 20.90
CA ARG A 161 11.42 4.83 19.55
C ARG A 161 10.71 5.69 18.51
N LEU A 162 9.64 6.39 18.91
CA LEU A 162 8.86 7.24 18.00
C LEU A 162 9.29 8.70 18.04
N GLY A 163 10.10 9.10 19.04
CA GLY A 163 10.51 10.49 19.22
C GLY A 163 9.36 11.42 19.62
N ALA A 164 8.29 10.86 20.19
CA ALA A 164 7.09 11.60 20.59
C ALA A 164 7.16 12.09 22.05
N ASN A 165 6.27 13.00 22.43
CA ASN A 165 6.10 13.45 23.81
C ASN A 165 4.81 12.89 24.42
N PRO A 166 4.81 11.65 24.95
CA PRO A 166 3.62 11.06 25.54
C PRO A 166 3.33 11.62 26.93
N VAL A 167 2.07 12.00 27.18
CA VAL A 167 1.60 12.50 28.47
C VAL A 167 0.53 11.56 29.02
N PRO A 168 0.84 10.73 30.03
CA PRO A 168 -0.16 9.88 30.67
C PRO A 168 -1.28 10.70 31.32
N ILE A 169 -2.52 10.43 30.95
CA ILE A 169 -3.72 10.96 31.63
C ILE A 169 -4.41 9.89 32.48
N GLN A 170 -3.93 8.65 32.36
CA GLN A 170 -4.40 7.50 33.15
C GLN A 170 -3.22 6.64 33.61
N LEU A 171 -3.43 5.88 34.68
CA LEU A 171 -2.55 4.79 35.12
C LEU A 171 -3.34 3.50 35.28
N ASN A 172 -2.72 2.34 35.01
CA ASN A 172 -3.35 1.05 35.23
C ASN A 172 -3.31 0.65 36.71
N VAL A 173 -4.39 0.04 37.21
CA VAL A 173 -4.43 -0.56 38.56
C VAL A 173 -4.35 -2.08 38.43
N GLY A 174 -3.23 -2.62 38.91
CA GLY A 174 -2.84 -4.01 38.64
C GLY A 174 -2.39 -4.22 37.19
N ALA A 175 -1.92 -5.42 36.90
CA ALA A 175 -1.54 -5.86 35.57
C ALA A 175 -1.98 -7.32 35.36
N GLU A 176 -2.02 -7.76 34.12
CA GLU A 176 -2.32 -9.15 33.75
C GLU A 176 -3.69 -9.61 34.29
N ASP A 177 -3.73 -10.73 35.01
CA ASP A 177 -4.94 -11.26 35.64
C ASP A 177 -5.48 -10.36 36.75
N GLU A 178 -4.61 -9.57 37.40
CA GLU A 178 -4.98 -8.65 38.47
C GLU A 178 -5.40 -7.26 37.98
N PHE A 179 -5.50 -7.05 36.67
CA PHE A 179 -5.96 -5.78 36.11
C PHE A 179 -7.43 -5.49 36.49
N ARG A 180 -7.64 -4.48 37.33
CA ARG A 180 -8.96 -4.17 37.92
C ARG A 180 -9.61 -2.93 37.34
N GLY A 181 -8.83 -1.91 36.99
CA GLY A 181 -9.34 -0.64 36.51
C GLY A 181 -8.22 0.33 36.15
N VAL A 182 -8.56 1.61 36.01
CA VAL A 182 -7.58 2.67 35.72
C VAL A 182 -7.79 3.86 36.65
N ILE A 183 -6.72 4.59 36.96
CA ILE A 183 -6.77 5.86 37.67
C ILE A 183 -6.93 6.96 36.63
N ASP A 184 -7.93 7.80 36.79
CA ASP A 184 -8.05 9.07 36.08
C ASP A 184 -7.22 10.12 36.84
N LEU A 185 -6.11 10.56 36.23
CA LEU A 185 -5.19 11.52 36.86
C LEU A 185 -5.74 12.95 36.88
N ILE A 186 -6.73 13.26 36.03
CA ILE A 186 -7.40 14.57 35.99
C ILE A 186 -8.32 14.69 37.21
N LYS A 187 -9.15 13.68 37.46
CA LYS A 187 -10.08 13.64 38.60
C LYS A 187 -9.46 13.11 39.90
N MET A 188 -8.29 12.48 39.83
CA MET A 188 -7.64 11.76 40.94
C MET A 188 -8.56 10.73 41.60
N LYS A 189 -9.18 9.89 40.76
CA LYS A 189 -10.05 8.80 41.19
C LYS A 189 -9.76 7.53 40.39
N MET A 190 -9.92 6.38 41.03
CA MET A 190 -9.91 5.10 40.34
C MET A 190 -11.27 4.86 39.69
N ILE A 191 -11.26 4.55 38.41
CA ILE A 191 -12.42 4.07 37.66
C ILE A 191 -12.43 2.54 37.73
N ASN A 192 -13.47 2.00 38.35
CA ASN A 192 -13.73 0.57 38.42
C ASN A 192 -14.95 0.21 37.58
N TRP A 193 -14.80 -0.69 36.63
CA TRP A 193 -15.89 -1.13 35.75
C TRP A 193 -16.51 -2.42 36.25
N ASN A 194 -17.84 -2.47 36.19
CA ASN A 194 -18.58 -3.65 36.59
C ASN A 194 -18.45 -4.76 35.53
N GLU A 195 -17.87 -5.89 35.91
CA GLU A 195 -17.72 -7.03 35.00
C GLU A 195 -19.07 -7.69 34.67
N ALA A 196 -20.07 -7.59 35.57
CA ALA A 196 -21.35 -8.27 35.41
C ALA A 196 -22.19 -7.72 34.24
N ASP A 197 -22.00 -6.45 33.88
CA ASP A 197 -22.70 -5.81 32.75
C ASP A 197 -21.75 -5.45 31.60
N GLN A 198 -20.61 -6.14 31.52
CA GLN A 198 -19.62 -5.95 30.47
C GLN A 198 -19.09 -4.51 30.42
N GLY A 199 -18.93 -3.88 31.59
CA GLY A 199 -18.38 -2.53 31.75
C GLY A 199 -19.35 -1.41 31.38
N THR A 200 -20.65 -1.68 31.32
CA THR A 200 -21.65 -0.64 31.04
C THR A 200 -21.80 0.33 32.22
N SER A 201 -21.70 -0.18 33.45
CA SER A 201 -21.63 0.63 34.66
C SER A 201 -20.23 0.68 35.23
N PHE A 202 -19.94 1.78 35.92
CA PHE A 202 -18.67 1.99 36.59
C PHE A 202 -18.87 2.78 37.90
N THR A 203 -17.87 2.74 38.77
CA THR A 203 -17.81 3.49 40.03
C THR A 203 -16.50 4.26 40.11
N TYR A 204 -16.56 5.48 40.66
CA TYR A 204 -15.36 6.17 41.12
C TYR A 204 -15.04 5.73 42.55
N GLU A 205 -13.83 5.25 42.73
CA GLU A 205 -13.28 4.82 44.01
C GLU A 205 -12.04 5.68 44.34
N ASP A 206 -11.64 5.66 45.62
CA ASP A 206 -10.39 6.28 46.03
C ASP A 206 -9.20 5.48 45.48
N ILE A 207 -8.11 6.18 45.18
CA ILE A 207 -6.89 5.56 44.63
C ILE A 207 -6.32 4.58 45.67
N PRO A 208 -5.93 3.35 45.26
CA PRO A 208 -5.28 2.39 46.15
C PRO A 208 -4.03 2.97 46.83
N ALA A 209 -3.84 2.68 48.11
CA ALA A 209 -2.79 3.29 48.93
C ALA A 209 -1.36 3.08 48.40
N ASP A 210 -1.12 1.97 47.71
CA ASP A 210 0.14 1.61 47.04
C ASP A 210 0.41 2.40 45.76
N MET A 211 -0.61 3.07 45.20
CA MET A 211 -0.54 3.80 43.93
C MET A 211 -0.67 5.33 44.09
N ILE A 212 -0.95 5.84 45.30
CA ILE A 212 -1.14 7.28 45.53
C ILE A 212 0.11 8.07 45.16
N GLU A 213 1.29 7.65 45.65
CA GLU A 213 2.56 8.35 45.37
C GLU A 213 2.86 8.40 43.86
N LEU A 214 2.65 7.27 43.17
CA LEU A 214 2.83 7.20 41.72
C LEU A 214 1.81 8.06 40.96
N ALA A 215 0.55 8.09 41.42
CA ALA A 215 -0.49 8.91 40.81
C ALA A 215 -0.22 10.41 41.00
N GLU A 216 0.29 10.82 42.15
CA GLU A 216 0.70 12.21 42.42
C GLU A 216 1.91 12.61 41.55
N GLU A 217 2.91 11.74 41.40
CA GLU A 217 4.06 11.96 40.51
C GLU A 217 3.62 12.20 39.06
N TRP A 218 2.82 11.28 38.50
CA TRP A 218 2.35 11.40 37.11
C TRP A 218 1.34 12.52 36.91
N ARG A 219 0.54 12.85 37.94
CA ARG A 219 -0.30 14.05 37.92
C ARG A 219 0.55 15.31 37.82
N ASN A 220 1.64 15.42 38.57
CA ASN A 220 2.53 16.57 38.49
C ASN A 220 3.14 16.70 37.10
N HIS A 221 3.65 15.61 36.52
CA HIS A 221 4.16 15.61 35.14
C HIS A 221 3.10 16.01 34.10
N MET A 222 1.85 15.56 34.27
CA MET A 222 0.73 15.93 33.41
C MET A 222 0.41 17.44 33.55
N VAL A 223 0.40 17.98 34.77
CA VAL A 223 0.12 19.40 35.03
C VAL A 223 1.27 20.28 34.52
N GLU A 224 2.52 19.89 34.71
CA GLU A 224 3.70 20.53 34.13
C GLU A 224 3.58 20.61 32.60
N SER A 225 3.24 19.49 31.97
CA SER A 225 3.02 19.43 30.52
C SER A 225 1.83 20.32 30.11
N ALA A 226 0.76 20.38 30.89
CA ALA A 226 -0.36 21.27 30.56
C ALA A 226 0.02 22.75 30.71
N ALA A 227 0.82 23.11 31.72
CA ALA A 227 1.25 24.48 31.97
C ALA A 227 2.06 25.07 30.79
N GLU A 228 2.83 24.25 30.07
CA GLU A 228 3.56 24.65 28.86
C GLU A 228 2.66 25.09 27.68
N ALA A 229 1.33 24.90 27.76
CA ALA A 229 0.42 25.27 26.67
C ALA A 229 0.33 26.79 26.43
N SER A 230 0.57 27.62 27.45
CA SER A 230 0.63 29.08 27.33
C SER A 230 1.45 29.71 28.45
N GLU A 231 2.02 30.89 28.20
CA GLU A 231 2.74 31.66 29.23
C GLU A 231 1.87 31.93 30.46
N GLU A 232 0.58 32.26 30.26
CA GLU A 232 -0.38 32.51 31.35
C GLU A 232 -0.57 31.30 32.27
N LEU A 233 -0.66 30.08 31.71
CA LEU A 233 -0.81 28.86 32.49
C LEU A 233 0.49 28.46 33.20
N MET A 234 1.64 28.68 32.55
CA MET A 234 2.95 28.46 33.13
C MET A 234 3.18 29.37 34.35
N ASP A 235 2.92 30.67 34.21
CA ASP A 235 3.06 31.62 35.31
C ASP A 235 2.14 31.26 36.48
N LYS A 236 0.87 30.93 36.19
CA LYS A 236 -0.08 30.47 37.21
C LYS A 236 0.39 29.21 37.94
N TYR A 237 0.92 28.23 37.21
CA TYR A 237 1.45 27.00 37.80
C TYR A 237 2.67 27.27 38.70
N LEU A 238 3.58 28.17 38.28
CA LEU A 238 4.75 28.55 39.08
C LEU A 238 4.38 29.35 40.35
N GLU A 239 3.32 30.15 40.30
CA GLU A 239 2.86 30.96 41.43
C GLU A 239 1.95 30.19 42.41
N GLU A 240 0.95 29.49 41.89
CA GLU A 240 -0.12 28.86 42.68
C GLU A 240 0.09 27.34 42.88
N GLY A 241 0.89 26.69 42.03
CA GLY A 241 1.19 25.25 42.10
C GLY A 241 0.11 24.32 41.56
N GLU A 242 -1.07 24.82 41.20
CA GLU A 242 -2.20 24.03 40.72
C GLU A 242 -2.95 24.69 39.55
N LEU A 243 -3.50 23.88 38.66
CA LEU A 243 -4.42 24.30 37.59
C LEU A 243 -5.81 23.72 37.86
N THR A 244 -6.87 24.47 37.52
CA THR A 244 -8.24 23.93 37.62
C THR A 244 -8.47 22.82 36.60
N GLU A 245 -9.43 21.92 36.85
CA GLU A 245 -9.76 20.82 35.92
C GLU A 245 -10.08 21.35 34.50
N ALA A 246 -10.80 22.47 34.41
CA ALA A 246 -11.17 23.06 33.12
C ALA A 246 -9.96 23.62 32.37
N GLU A 247 -9.07 24.34 33.06
CA GLU A 247 -7.82 24.86 32.49
C GLU A 247 -6.90 23.72 32.05
N LEU A 248 -6.77 22.68 32.88
CA LEU A 248 -5.98 21.48 32.60
C LEU A 248 -6.48 20.79 31.33
N LYS A 249 -7.79 20.53 31.22
CA LYS A 249 -8.38 19.90 30.03
C LYS A 249 -8.19 20.75 28.77
N GLN A 250 -8.41 22.06 28.88
CA GLN A 250 -8.24 22.97 27.76
C GLN A 250 -6.78 23.02 27.28
N ALA A 251 -5.83 23.08 28.21
CA ALA A 251 -4.40 23.10 27.91
C ALA A 251 -3.93 21.82 27.22
N LEU A 252 -4.30 20.66 27.76
CA LEU A 252 -4.01 19.36 27.15
C LEU A 252 -4.63 19.23 25.76
N ARG A 253 -5.87 19.70 25.57
CA ARG A 253 -6.52 19.74 24.26
C ARG A 253 -5.72 20.60 23.28
N THR A 254 -5.37 21.83 23.62
CA THR A 254 -4.62 22.74 22.74
C THR A 254 -3.31 22.10 22.27
N ARG A 255 -2.50 21.55 23.18
CA ARG A 255 -1.24 20.90 22.83
C ARG A 255 -1.44 19.63 21.99
N THR A 256 -2.53 18.89 22.24
CA THR A 256 -2.88 17.69 21.44
C THR A 256 -3.26 18.08 20.00
N LEU A 257 -4.06 19.13 19.83
CA LEU A 257 -4.44 19.66 18.50
C LEU A 257 -3.24 20.18 17.71
N ASN A 258 -2.26 20.75 18.40
CA ASN A 258 -1.00 21.22 17.81
C ASN A 258 0.02 20.10 17.53
N ASN A 259 -0.28 18.83 17.86
CA ASN A 259 0.66 17.70 17.80
C ASN A 259 1.94 17.88 18.64
N GLU A 260 1.90 18.70 19.69
CA GLU A 260 3.05 18.90 20.58
C GLU A 260 3.18 17.78 21.62
N ILE A 261 2.05 17.22 22.02
CA ILE A 261 1.96 16.11 22.97
C ILE A 261 1.01 15.04 22.44
N VAL A 262 1.14 13.83 22.96
CA VAL A 262 0.21 12.74 22.71
C VAL A 262 -0.28 12.18 24.02
N LEU A 263 -1.59 12.28 24.28
CA LEU A 263 -2.16 11.80 25.53
C LEU A 263 -2.21 10.27 25.54
N ALA A 264 -1.73 9.67 26.63
CA ALA A 264 -1.70 8.21 26.79
C ALA A 264 -2.77 7.74 27.78
N THR A 265 -3.58 6.79 27.31
CA THR A 265 -4.62 6.08 28.05
C THR A 265 -4.30 4.59 28.10
N CYS A 266 -4.92 3.83 29.01
CA CYS A 266 -4.71 2.40 29.12
C CYS A 266 -6.01 1.64 29.37
N GLY A 267 -6.01 0.34 29.08
CA GLY A 267 -7.16 -0.50 29.33
C GLY A 267 -7.05 -1.89 28.70
N SER A 268 -8.19 -2.59 28.72
CA SER A 268 -8.34 -3.90 28.11
C SER A 268 -9.69 -3.96 27.42
N ALA A 269 -9.68 -3.87 26.09
CA ALA A 269 -10.87 -4.07 25.27
C ALA A 269 -11.46 -5.48 25.45
N PHE A 270 -10.62 -6.49 25.72
CA PHE A 270 -11.07 -7.87 25.96
C PHE A 270 -11.90 -7.98 27.25
N LYS A 271 -11.31 -7.58 28.39
CA LYS A 271 -12.00 -7.51 29.70
C LYS A 271 -13.03 -6.37 29.84
N ASN A 272 -13.34 -5.61 28.79
CA ASN A 272 -14.37 -4.56 28.81
C ASN A 272 -14.09 -3.37 29.76
N LYS A 273 -12.81 -3.00 29.94
CA LYS A 273 -12.39 -1.93 30.86
C LYS A 273 -11.54 -0.89 30.12
N GLY A 274 -11.87 0.40 30.25
CA GLY A 274 -11.07 1.51 29.74
C GLY A 274 -11.52 2.10 28.39
N VAL A 275 -12.16 1.31 27.51
CA VAL A 275 -12.57 1.79 26.17
C VAL A 275 -13.58 2.96 26.25
N GLN A 276 -14.43 2.95 27.27
CA GLN A 276 -15.40 4.01 27.57
C GLN A 276 -14.68 5.32 27.91
N ALA A 277 -13.61 5.26 28.71
CA ALA A 277 -12.82 6.42 29.07
C ALA A 277 -11.99 6.93 27.88
N VAL A 278 -11.57 6.04 26.96
CA VAL A 278 -10.98 6.43 25.68
C VAL A 278 -11.97 7.23 24.84
N LEU A 279 -13.25 6.82 24.77
CA LEU A 279 -14.28 7.57 24.04
C LEU A 279 -14.54 8.95 24.65
N ASP A 280 -14.48 9.08 25.97
CA ASP A 280 -14.56 10.37 26.64
C ASP A 280 -13.35 11.25 26.26
N ALA A 281 -12.14 10.69 26.29
CA ALA A 281 -10.92 11.37 25.87
C ALA A 281 -10.95 11.79 24.39
N VAL A 282 -11.56 10.99 23.50
CA VAL A 282 -11.80 11.35 22.10
C VAL A 282 -12.66 12.62 21.99
N ILE A 283 -13.75 12.71 22.77
CA ILE A 283 -14.58 13.92 22.77
C ILE A 283 -13.79 15.11 23.33
N GLU A 284 -13.10 14.93 24.45
CA GLU A 284 -12.42 16.01 25.17
C GLU A 284 -11.19 16.55 24.42
N PHE A 285 -10.38 15.69 23.79
CA PHE A 285 -9.04 16.07 23.33
C PHE A 285 -8.82 15.99 21.81
N LEU A 286 -9.57 15.15 21.08
CA LEU A 286 -9.43 15.06 19.62
C LEU A 286 -10.22 16.16 18.88
N PRO A 287 -9.79 16.54 17.67
CA PRO A 287 -10.38 17.63 16.90
C PRO A 287 -11.80 17.33 16.42
N SER A 288 -12.56 18.40 16.29
CA SER A 288 -13.69 18.48 15.37
C SER A 288 -13.23 19.01 14.00
N PRO A 289 -14.03 18.87 12.93
CA PRO A 289 -13.69 19.40 11.61
C PRO A 289 -13.37 20.90 11.57
N VAL A 290 -13.83 21.68 12.55
CA VAL A 290 -13.55 23.12 12.64
C VAL A 290 -12.23 23.43 13.37
N ASP A 291 -11.69 22.47 14.10
CA ASP A 291 -10.40 22.60 14.79
C ASP A 291 -9.21 22.26 13.86
N VAL A 292 -9.49 21.58 12.74
CA VAL A 292 -8.48 21.21 11.74
C VAL A 292 -8.25 22.39 10.78
N PRO A 293 -7.01 22.66 10.35
CA PRO A 293 -6.73 23.63 9.31
C PRO A 293 -7.57 23.40 8.05
N ALA A 294 -7.94 24.50 7.38
CA ALA A 294 -8.66 24.44 6.12
C ALA A 294 -7.89 23.60 5.09
N ILE A 295 -8.60 22.77 4.32
CA ILE A 295 -7.92 21.94 3.33
C ILE A 295 -7.42 22.82 2.20
N LYS A 296 -6.15 22.59 1.84
CA LYS A 296 -5.48 23.29 0.76
C LYS A 296 -5.68 22.56 -0.56
N GLY A 297 -5.79 23.32 -1.64
CA GLY A 297 -5.84 22.82 -3.00
C GLY A 297 -5.36 23.87 -4.00
N VAL A 298 -5.44 23.53 -5.28
CA VAL A 298 -5.10 24.42 -6.39
C VAL A 298 -6.30 24.65 -7.29
N ASP A 299 -6.48 25.87 -7.79
CA ASP A 299 -7.48 26.17 -8.81
C ASP A 299 -6.99 25.80 -10.22
N GLU A 300 -7.82 26.04 -11.25
CA GLU A 300 -7.46 25.78 -12.66
C GLU A 300 -6.27 26.61 -13.18
N ARG A 301 -5.85 27.64 -12.42
CA ARG A 301 -4.75 28.54 -12.76
C ARG A 301 -3.53 28.29 -11.86
N GLU A 302 -3.52 27.18 -11.13
CA GLU A 302 -2.47 26.79 -10.19
C GLU A 302 -2.28 27.77 -9.00
N ASN A 303 -3.29 28.58 -8.67
CA ASN A 303 -3.26 29.37 -7.44
C ASN A 303 -3.66 28.50 -6.25
N GLU A 304 -2.99 28.69 -5.12
CA GLU A 304 -3.35 28.05 -3.85
C GLU A 304 -4.72 28.59 -3.36
N VAL A 305 -5.62 27.68 -3.05
CA VAL A 305 -6.96 27.97 -2.54
C VAL A 305 -7.20 27.13 -1.28
N GLU A 306 -7.82 27.75 -0.28
CA GLU A 306 -8.25 27.08 0.95
C GLU A 306 -9.76 26.86 0.93
N ARG A 307 -10.20 25.74 1.52
CA ARG A 307 -11.61 25.40 1.74
C ARG A 307 -11.85 25.21 3.24
N HIS A 308 -12.66 26.09 3.83
CA HIS A 308 -12.98 26.01 5.23
C HIS A 308 -14.16 25.04 5.46
N ALA A 309 -14.20 24.44 6.65
CA ALA A 309 -15.25 23.51 7.05
C ALA A 309 -16.58 24.22 7.36
N ASP A 310 -17.20 24.82 6.34
CA ASP A 310 -18.48 25.54 6.41
C ASP A 310 -19.47 24.98 5.38
N ASP A 311 -20.74 24.87 5.76
CA ASP A 311 -21.86 24.49 4.89
C ASP A 311 -22.15 25.53 3.80
N ASN A 312 -21.78 26.79 4.00
CA ASN A 312 -22.06 27.88 3.07
C ASN A 312 -20.98 28.06 2.00
N GLU A 313 -19.83 27.39 2.14
CA GLU A 313 -18.79 27.40 1.13
C GLU A 313 -19.15 26.57 -0.11
N PRO A 314 -18.48 26.78 -1.25
CA PRO A 314 -18.61 25.91 -2.41
C PRO A 314 -18.26 24.46 -2.07
N PHE A 315 -19.02 23.52 -2.63
CA PHE A 315 -18.82 22.09 -2.38
C PHE A 315 -17.41 21.64 -2.77
N SER A 316 -16.74 20.94 -1.86
CA SER A 316 -15.50 20.21 -2.13
C SER A 316 -15.43 18.93 -1.30
N ALA A 317 -15.05 17.84 -1.95
CA ALA A 317 -14.92 16.53 -1.33
C ALA A 317 -13.77 15.74 -1.96
N LEU A 318 -13.14 14.87 -1.17
CA LEU A 318 -12.12 13.94 -1.62
C LEU A 318 -12.70 12.54 -1.68
N ALA A 319 -12.65 11.90 -2.85
CA ALA A 319 -12.96 10.49 -2.99
C ALA A 319 -11.77 9.68 -2.48
N PHE A 320 -11.92 9.04 -1.31
CA PHE A 320 -10.80 8.33 -0.70
C PHE A 320 -10.94 6.83 -0.80
N LYS A 321 -12.15 6.29 -0.98
CA LYS A 321 -12.35 4.84 -1.12
C LYS A 321 -13.33 4.44 -2.21
N ILE A 322 -12.97 3.40 -2.96
CA ILE A 322 -13.84 2.75 -3.92
C ILE A 322 -14.03 1.31 -3.50
N ALA A 323 -15.29 0.87 -3.49
CA ALA A 323 -15.64 -0.51 -3.23
C ALA A 323 -16.70 -0.95 -4.23
N THR A 324 -16.55 -2.13 -4.81
CA THR A 324 -17.59 -2.73 -5.64
C THR A 324 -18.56 -3.51 -4.76
N ASP A 325 -19.83 -3.09 -4.76
CA ASP A 325 -20.89 -3.85 -4.12
C ASP A 325 -21.66 -4.71 -5.15
N PRO A 326 -21.91 -6.00 -4.87
CA PRO A 326 -22.65 -6.88 -5.78
C PRO A 326 -24.09 -6.43 -6.10
N PHE A 327 -24.74 -5.68 -5.21
CA PHE A 327 -26.16 -5.31 -5.33
C PHE A 327 -26.37 -3.91 -5.89
N VAL A 328 -25.53 -2.94 -5.53
CA VAL A 328 -25.70 -1.53 -5.93
C VAL A 328 -24.62 -1.03 -6.89
N GLY A 329 -23.61 -1.84 -7.19
CA GLY A 329 -22.48 -1.46 -8.04
C GLY A 329 -21.40 -0.70 -7.28
N THR A 330 -20.68 0.17 -7.97
CA THR A 330 -19.54 0.91 -7.40
C THR A 330 -19.99 1.94 -6.36
N LEU A 331 -19.42 1.83 -5.15
CA LEU A 331 -19.52 2.77 -4.05
C LEU A 331 -18.26 3.63 -4.02
N THR A 332 -18.43 4.95 -4.11
CA THR A 332 -17.34 5.92 -3.97
C THR A 332 -17.49 6.64 -2.64
N PHE A 333 -16.72 6.24 -1.65
CA PHE A 333 -16.60 6.91 -0.35
C PHE A 333 -15.86 8.23 -0.50
N MET A 334 -16.44 9.25 0.09
CA MET A 334 -15.93 10.61 0.05
C MET A 334 -16.00 11.27 1.42
N ARG A 335 -15.04 12.17 1.64
CA ARG A 335 -15.01 13.13 2.75
C ARG A 335 -15.37 14.49 2.21
N VAL A 336 -16.44 15.09 2.72
CA VAL A 336 -16.82 16.46 2.36
C VAL A 336 -16.06 17.43 3.27
N TYR A 337 -15.25 18.31 2.69
CA TYR A 337 -14.49 19.31 3.43
C TYR A 337 -15.23 20.64 3.51
N SER A 338 -15.90 21.06 2.44
CA SER A 338 -16.67 22.30 2.40
C SER A 338 -17.97 22.14 1.63
N GLY A 339 -18.95 22.99 1.95
CA GLY A 339 -20.23 23.05 1.28
C GLY A 339 -21.13 21.84 1.51
N VAL A 340 -22.12 21.68 0.62
CA VAL A 340 -23.17 20.66 0.72
C VAL A 340 -23.43 20.06 -0.66
N VAL A 341 -23.69 18.76 -0.71
CA VAL A 341 -24.16 18.06 -1.91
C VAL A 341 -25.45 17.31 -1.62
N ASN A 342 -26.40 17.38 -2.55
CA ASN A 342 -27.66 16.65 -2.49
C ASN A 342 -27.68 15.49 -3.49
N SER A 343 -28.47 14.48 -3.17
CA SER A 343 -28.82 13.43 -4.11
C SER A 343 -29.51 14.04 -5.34
N GLY A 344 -28.95 13.79 -6.53
CA GLY A 344 -29.40 14.32 -7.81
C GLY A 344 -28.50 15.43 -8.39
N ASP A 345 -27.64 16.03 -7.57
CA ASP A 345 -26.79 17.16 -7.96
C ASP A 345 -25.71 16.75 -8.97
N ALA A 346 -25.33 17.69 -9.82
CA ALA A 346 -24.19 17.54 -10.73
C ALA A 346 -22.95 18.15 -10.07
N VAL A 347 -21.87 17.38 -10.01
CA VAL A 347 -20.58 17.83 -9.49
C VAL A 347 -19.51 17.70 -10.56
N TYR A 348 -18.34 18.27 -10.30
CA TYR A 348 -17.21 18.23 -11.20
C TYR A 348 -16.05 17.45 -10.58
N ASN A 349 -15.55 16.45 -11.31
CA ASN A 349 -14.26 15.83 -11.01
C ASN A 349 -13.18 16.75 -11.60
N SER A 350 -12.51 17.51 -10.74
CA SER A 350 -11.51 18.48 -11.16
C SER A 350 -10.18 17.86 -11.59
N VAL A 351 -9.89 16.62 -11.16
CA VAL A 351 -8.65 15.91 -11.53
C VAL A 351 -8.73 15.38 -12.96
N LYS A 352 -9.88 14.84 -13.36
CA LYS A 352 -10.13 14.27 -14.70
C LYS A 352 -10.91 15.20 -15.62
N GLU A 353 -11.26 16.38 -15.13
CA GLU A 353 -12.02 17.41 -15.83
C GLU A 353 -13.39 16.95 -16.35
N LYS A 354 -14.03 16.00 -15.65
CA LYS A 354 -15.30 15.38 -16.06
C LYS A 354 -16.46 15.79 -15.16
N LYS A 355 -17.66 15.88 -15.75
CA LYS A 355 -18.90 16.08 -14.99
C LYS A 355 -19.41 14.75 -14.48
N GLU A 356 -19.75 14.71 -13.20
CA GLU A 356 -20.34 13.56 -12.53
C GLU A 356 -21.72 13.94 -11.99
N ARG A 357 -22.57 12.92 -11.81
CA ARG A 357 -23.91 13.15 -11.24
C ARG A 357 -24.12 12.24 -10.05
N PHE A 358 -24.40 12.85 -8.91
CA PHE A 358 -24.72 12.14 -7.69
C PHE A 358 -26.10 11.52 -7.83
N GLY A 359 -26.16 10.19 -7.93
CA GLY A 359 -27.41 9.45 -7.90
C GLY A 359 -27.90 9.33 -6.48
N ARG A 360 -27.74 8.14 -5.89
CA ARG A 360 -28.06 7.88 -4.48
C ARG A 360 -26.80 8.04 -3.63
N ILE A 361 -26.99 8.57 -2.43
CA ILE A 361 -25.94 8.72 -1.42
C ILE A 361 -26.33 7.88 -0.22
N VAL A 362 -25.36 7.14 0.31
CA VAL A 362 -25.56 6.28 1.48
C VAL A 362 -24.53 6.62 2.56
N GLN A 363 -24.96 6.61 3.80
CA GLN A 363 -24.06 6.50 4.96
C GLN A 363 -23.94 5.02 5.31
N MET A 364 -22.70 4.60 5.52
CA MET A 364 -22.37 3.23 5.88
C MET A 364 -22.36 3.09 7.40
N HIS A 365 -22.98 2.01 7.86
CA HIS A 365 -22.91 1.53 9.24
C HIS A 365 -22.43 0.09 9.19
N ALA A 366 -21.12 -0.11 9.19
CA ALA A 366 -20.49 -1.38 8.83
C ALA A 366 -21.03 -1.94 7.50
N ASN A 367 -21.89 -2.97 7.53
CA ASN A 367 -22.50 -3.57 6.34
C ASN A 367 -23.93 -3.08 6.02
N LYS A 368 -24.54 -2.26 6.89
CA LYS A 368 -25.87 -1.67 6.67
C LYS A 368 -25.76 -0.31 5.99
N ARG A 369 -26.72 -0.02 5.12
CA ARG A 369 -26.77 1.20 4.30
C ARG A 369 -27.95 2.04 4.72
N GLU A 370 -27.71 3.29 5.06
CA GLU A 370 -28.74 4.29 5.29
C GLU A 370 -28.72 5.30 4.13
N GLU A 371 -29.78 5.34 3.33
CA GLU A 371 -29.88 6.33 2.25
C GLU A 371 -30.08 7.73 2.83
N VAL A 372 -29.23 8.67 2.42
CA VAL A 372 -29.27 10.08 2.83
C VAL A 372 -29.51 10.99 1.63
N LYS A 373 -30.21 12.10 1.85
CA LYS A 373 -30.56 13.05 0.78
C LYS A 373 -29.55 14.18 0.62
N GLU A 374 -28.85 14.53 1.69
CA GLU A 374 -27.87 15.61 1.75
C GLU A 374 -26.64 15.14 2.55
N VAL A 375 -25.47 15.62 2.17
CA VAL A 375 -24.19 15.42 2.88
C VAL A 375 -23.49 16.77 2.99
N ARG A 376 -22.97 17.08 4.17
CA ARG A 376 -22.48 18.41 4.55
C ARG A 376 -21.00 18.43 4.90
N ALA A 377 -20.41 19.61 5.07
CA ALA A 377 -19.02 19.76 5.49
C ALA A 377 -18.72 18.98 6.79
N GLY A 378 -17.68 18.14 6.76
CA GLY A 378 -17.29 17.26 7.85
C GLY A 378 -17.97 15.88 7.86
N ASP A 379 -18.88 15.58 6.92
CA ASP A 379 -19.45 14.25 6.77
C ASP A 379 -18.56 13.29 5.96
N ILE A 380 -18.74 12.00 6.23
CA ILE A 380 -18.23 10.89 5.43
C ILE A 380 -19.43 10.09 4.91
N ALA A 381 -19.49 9.87 3.59
CA ALA A 381 -20.57 9.15 2.94
C ALA A 381 -20.08 8.46 1.66
N ALA A 382 -20.89 7.57 1.08
CA ALA A 382 -20.60 6.92 -0.19
C ALA A 382 -21.64 7.29 -1.26
N ALA A 383 -21.17 7.67 -2.45
CA ALA A 383 -21.98 7.89 -3.63
C ALA A 383 -22.07 6.60 -4.46
N ILE A 384 -23.26 6.29 -4.96
CA ILE A 384 -23.50 5.09 -5.76
C ILE A 384 -23.44 5.43 -7.26
N GLY A 385 -22.63 4.69 -8.01
CA GLY A 385 -22.68 4.66 -9.47
C GLY A 385 -21.93 5.80 -10.18
N LEU A 386 -20.95 6.41 -9.51
CA LEU A 386 -19.99 7.30 -10.17
C LEU A 386 -19.12 6.47 -11.12
N LYS A 387 -18.88 6.97 -12.34
CA LYS A 387 -18.26 6.16 -13.41
C LYS A 387 -16.78 6.42 -13.56
N ASP A 388 -16.39 7.69 -13.57
CA ASP A 388 -15.03 8.10 -13.88
C ASP A 388 -14.26 8.54 -12.62
N VAL A 389 -14.74 8.27 -11.42
CA VAL A 389 -14.09 8.68 -10.17
C VAL A 389 -13.18 7.59 -9.65
N THR A 390 -11.92 7.94 -9.36
CA THR A 390 -10.91 7.07 -8.73
C THR A 390 -10.55 7.53 -7.31
N THR A 391 -9.91 6.66 -6.54
CA THR A 391 -9.32 7.04 -5.24
C THR A 391 -8.32 8.19 -5.42
N GLY A 392 -8.44 9.23 -4.60
CA GLY A 392 -7.64 10.45 -4.67
C GLY A 392 -8.27 11.57 -5.53
N ASP A 393 -9.36 11.30 -6.26
CA ASP A 393 -10.03 12.32 -7.07
C ASP A 393 -10.75 13.35 -6.20
N THR A 394 -10.76 14.60 -6.64
CA THR A 394 -11.52 15.69 -6.02
C THR A 394 -12.86 15.87 -6.72
N LEU A 395 -13.94 15.93 -5.94
CA LEU A 395 -15.29 16.25 -6.38
C LEU A 395 -15.67 17.64 -5.86
N CYS A 396 -15.98 18.58 -6.75
CA CYS A 396 -16.23 19.97 -6.37
C CYS A 396 -17.38 20.62 -7.14
N ASP A 397 -17.75 21.83 -6.72
CA ASP A 397 -18.66 22.71 -7.47
C ASP A 397 -18.09 23.07 -8.85
N GLN A 398 -18.94 23.07 -9.88
CA GLN A 398 -18.51 23.27 -11.27
C GLN A 398 -18.03 24.72 -11.55
N ASN A 399 -18.50 25.70 -10.76
CA ASN A 399 -18.13 27.10 -10.91
C ASN A 399 -16.93 27.48 -10.03
N HIS A 400 -16.61 26.68 -9.03
CA HIS A 400 -15.53 26.91 -8.07
C HIS A 400 -14.60 25.70 -8.00
N LYS A 401 -13.96 25.42 -9.14
CA LYS A 401 -13.09 24.26 -9.30
C LYS A 401 -11.88 24.35 -8.37
N VAL A 402 -11.59 23.24 -7.71
CA VAL A 402 -10.42 23.06 -6.85
C VAL A 402 -9.93 21.63 -7.04
N ILE A 403 -8.62 21.44 -7.10
CA ILE A 403 -7.97 20.14 -7.00
C ILE A 403 -7.38 20.10 -5.60
N LEU A 404 -7.97 19.30 -4.72
CA LEU A 404 -7.38 19.02 -3.42
C LEU A 404 -6.09 18.22 -3.66
N GLU A 405 -5.13 18.35 -2.75
CA GLU A 405 -3.82 17.70 -2.89
C GLU A 405 -3.98 16.20 -3.21
N ARG A 406 -3.16 15.68 -4.12
CA ARG A 406 -3.29 14.29 -4.59
C ARG A 406 -2.66 13.32 -3.59
N MET A 407 -3.21 12.12 -3.49
CA MET A 407 -2.56 11.04 -2.75
C MET A 407 -1.35 10.54 -3.54
N GLU A 408 -0.22 10.40 -2.87
CA GLU A 408 0.93 9.67 -3.39
C GLU A 408 0.68 8.19 -3.12
N PHE A 409 0.82 7.36 -4.16
CA PHE A 409 0.67 5.92 -4.02
C PHE A 409 2.04 5.26 -4.05
N PRO A 410 2.35 4.37 -3.09
CA PRO A 410 3.62 3.66 -3.09
C PRO A 410 3.74 2.74 -4.30
N GLU A 411 4.96 2.52 -4.76
CA GLU A 411 5.20 1.57 -5.85
C GLU A 411 5.06 0.12 -5.36
N PRO A 412 4.46 -0.77 -6.18
CA PRO A 412 4.38 -2.18 -5.86
C PRO A 412 5.78 -2.80 -5.67
N VAL A 413 5.93 -3.67 -4.68
CA VAL A 413 7.22 -4.31 -4.34
C VAL A 413 7.30 -5.77 -4.77
N ILE A 414 6.17 -6.40 -5.13
CA ILE A 414 6.15 -7.79 -5.58
C ILE A 414 5.33 -7.92 -6.86
N GLN A 415 5.72 -8.85 -7.72
CA GLN A 415 5.05 -9.17 -8.97
C GLN A 415 4.91 -10.69 -9.13
N ILE A 416 3.75 -11.13 -9.60
CA ILE A 416 3.46 -12.54 -9.93
C ILE A 416 2.75 -12.63 -11.28
N ALA A 417 2.91 -13.77 -11.95
CA ALA A 417 2.17 -14.05 -13.17
C ALA A 417 0.85 -14.76 -12.85
N VAL A 418 -0.23 -14.34 -13.52
CA VAL A 418 -1.55 -14.96 -13.41
C VAL A 418 -2.06 -15.36 -14.78
N GLU A 419 -2.43 -16.63 -14.89
CA GLU A 419 -2.89 -17.21 -16.16
C GLU A 419 -4.31 -17.79 -16.02
N PRO A 420 -5.23 -17.46 -16.94
CA PRO A 420 -6.57 -18.00 -16.92
C PRO A 420 -6.55 -19.48 -17.34
N ARG A 421 -7.38 -20.32 -16.70
CA ARG A 421 -7.47 -21.75 -17.07
C ARG A 421 -8.21 -21.98 -18.39
N SER A 422 -9.11 -21.07 -18.77
CA SER A 422 -9.89 -21.16 -19.99
C SER A 422 -10.01 -19.80 -20.69
N LYS A 423 -10.37 -19.80 -21.98
CA LYS A 423 -10.65 -18.55 -22.72
C LYS A 423 -11.81 -17.74 -22.13
N ALA A 424 -12.81 -18.42 -21.55
CA ALA A 424 -13.92 -17.73 -20.90
C ALA A 424 -13.46 -17.01 -19.62
N ASP A 425 -12.49 -17.60 -18.91
CA ASP A 425 -11.90 -16.98 -17.73
C ASP A 425 -10.99 -15.82 -18.10
N GLN A 426 -10.38 -15.79 -19.30
CA GLN A 426 -9.58 -14.67 -19.76
C GLN A 426 -10.37 -13.35 -19.81
N GLU A 427 -11.58 -13.37 -20.37
CA GLU A 427 -12.45 -12.18 -20.42
C GLU A 427 -12.89 -11.74 -19.01
N LYS A 428 -13.28 -12.69 -18.16
CA LYS A 428 -13.67 -12.39 -16.77
C LYS A 428 -12.49 -11.87 -15.95
N MET A 429 -11.30 -12.44 -16.13
CA MET A 429 -10.07 -12.06 -15.46
C MET A 429 -9.71 -10.60 -15.77
N ALA A 430 -9.77 -10.21 -17.05
CA ALA A 430 -9.53 -8.82 -17.44
C ALA A 430 -10.50 -7.83 -16.76
N ILE A 431 -11.78 -8.20 -16.68
CA ILE A 431 -12.80 -7.38 -16.01
C ILE A 431 -12.56 -7.31 -14.49
N ALA A 432 -12.25 -8.45 -13.86
CA ALA A 432 -12.02 -8.54 -12.43
C ALA A 432 -10.77 -7.76 -12.00
N LEU A 433 -9.65 -7.97 -12.69
CA LEU A 433 -8.39 -7.27 -12.46
C LEU A 433 -8.53 -5.76 -12.65
N GLY A 434 -9.27 -5.31 -13.68
CA GLY A 434 -9.55 -3.88 -13.87
C GLY A 434 -10.39 -3.27 -12.75
N LYS A 435 -11.34 -4.02 -12.18
CA LYS A 435 -12.12 -3.56 -11.01
C LYS A 435 -11.27 -3.52 -9.74
N LEU A 436 -10.45 -4.54 -9.49
CA LEU A 436 -9.56 -4.59 -8.32
C LEU A 436 -8.51 -3.47 -8.37
N ALA A 437 -7.93 -3.18 -9.54
CA ALA A 437 -7.01 -2.05 -9.73
C ALA A 437 -7.67 -0.68 -9.56
N ALA A 438 -8.98 -0.57 -9.83
CA ALA A 438 -9.73 0.65 -9.57
C ALA A 438 -10.03 0.85 -8.06
N GLU A 439 -10.17 -0.24 -7.30
CA GLU A 439 -10.35 -0.22 -5.85
C GLU A 439 -9.05 0.13 -5.11
N ASP A 440 -7.94 -0.48 -5.54
CA ASP A 440 -6.60 -0.33 -4.97
C ASP A 440 -5.59 0.20 -6.00
N PRO A 441 -5.21 1.50 -5.93
CA PRO A 441 -4.21 2.08 -6.82
C PRO A 441 -2.78 1.53 -6.63
N SER A 442 -2.49 0.87 -5.51
CA SER A 442 -1.20 0.20 -5.28
C SER A 442 -1.12 -1.18 -5.95
N PHE A 443 -2.24 -1.67 -6.50
CA PHE A 443 -2.30 -2.87 -7.31
C PHE A 443 -2.20 -2.52 -8.80
N ARG A 444 -1.18 -3.04 -9.48
CA ARG A 444 -0.97 -2.81 -10.92
C ARG A 444 -1.16 -4.11 -11.70
N VAL A 445 -1.69 -3.96 -12.91
CA VAL A 445 -1.93 -5.06 -13.84
C VAL A 445 -1.33 -4.67 -15.16
N GLU A 446 -0.38 -5.47 -15.63
CA GLU A 446 0.33 -5.25 -16.87
C GLU A 446 0.31 -6.53 -17.70
N THR A 447 0.37 -6.40 -19.02
CA THR A 447 0.60 -7.54 -19.90
C THR A 447 2.04 -7.46 -20.34
N ASP A 448 2.79 -8.52 -20.09
CA ASP A 448 4.17 -8.62 -20.56
C ASP A 448 4.14 -8.81 -22.08
N ASP A 449 4.69 -7.84 -22.82
CA ASP A 449 4.62 -7.83 -24.29
C ASP A 449 5.41 -9.00 -24.93
N GLU A 450 6.37 -9.59 -24.20
CA GLU A 450 7.22 -10.67 -24.71
C GLU A 450 6.63 -12.06 -24.48
N SER A 451 6.21 -12.36 -23.25
CA SER A 451 5.61 -13.64 -22.88
C SER A 451 4.10 -13.69 -23.14
N GLY A 452 3.46 -12.52 -23.26
CA GLY A 452 2.00 -12.39 -23.31
C GLY A 452 1.31 -12.71 -21.98
N GLN A 453 2.07 -12.88 -20.89
CA GLN A 453 1.51 -13.16 -19.57
C GLN A 453 0.87 -11.91 -18.97
N THR A 454 -0.21 -12.10 -18.23
CA THR A 454 -0.73 -11.05 -17.35
C THR A 454 0.05 -11.06 -16.06
N LEU A 455 0.80 -9.99 -15.80
CA LEU A 455 1.54 -9.76 -14.58
C LEU A 455 0.71 -8.88 -13.65
N ILE A 456 0.62 -9.29 -12.39
CA ILE A 456 0.00 -8.49 -11.35
C ILE A 456 1.03 -8.13 -10.28
N SER A 457 1.02 -6.87 -9.86
CA SER A 457 1.98 -6.32 -8.91
C SER A 457 1.25 -5.73 -7.71
N GLY A 458 1.81 -5.92 -6.51
CA GLY A 458 1.20 -5.45 -5.27
C GLY A 458 2.22 -5.13 -4.18
N MET A 459 1.70 -4.85 -2.98
CA MET A 459 2.49 -4.38 -1.82
C MET A 459 3.14 -5.51 -1.01
N GLY A 460 2.78 -6.77 -1.27
CA GLY A 460 3.34 -7.93 -0.60
C GLY A 460 2.64 -9.22 -1.00
N GLU A 461 3.15 -10.35 -0.51
CA GLU A 461 2.64 -11.68 -0.85
C GLU A 461 1.21 -11.88 -0.34
N LEU A 462 0.91 -11.43 0.89
CA LEU A 462 -0.43 -11.52 1.45
C LEU A 462 -1.42 -10.62 0.68
N HIS A 463 -0.98 -9.45 0.23
CA HIS A 463 -1.79 -8.59 -0.66
C HIS A 463 -2.18 -9.36 -1.92
N LEU A 464 -1.22 -9.88 -2.67
CA LEU A 464 -1.47 -10.57 -3.93
C LEU A 464 -2.29 -11.85 -3.76
N ASP A 465 -2.07 -12.60 -2.68
CA ASP A 465 -2.87 -13.78 -2.33
C ASP A 465 -4.35 -13.42 -2.13
N ILE A 466 -4.63 -12.31 -1.46
CA ILE A 466 -6.00 -11.84 -1.24
C ILE A 466 -6.62 -11.36 -2.54
N ILE A 467 -5.89 -10.64 -3.39
CA ILE A 467 -6.40 -10.25 -4.73
C ILE A 467 -6.76 -11.50 -5.55
N VAL A 468 -5.91 -12.51 -5.57
CA VAL A 468 -6.17 -13.77 -6.30
C VAL A 468 -7.38 -14.50 -5.73
N ASP A 469 -7.50 -14.59 -4.39
CA ASP A 469 -8.65 -15.22 -3.74
C ASP A 469 -9.95 -14.45 -4.01
N ARG A 470 -9.95 -13.11 -3.90
CA ARG A 470 -11.08 -12.26 -4.27
C ARG A 470 -11.48 -12.47 -5.73
N MET A 471 -10.50 -12.55 -6.63
CA MET A 471 -10.75 -12.83 -8.05
C MET A 471 -11.45 -14.19 -8.26
N LYS A 472 -11.02 -15.23 -7.53
CA LYS A 472 -11.64 -16.57 -7.57
C LYS A 472 -13.04 -16.58 -6.97
N ARG A 473 -13.23 -16.01 -5.78
CA ARG A 473 -14.51 -16.06 -5.04
C ARG A 473 -15.54 -15.05 -5.56
N GLU A 474 -15.18 -13.77 -5.67
CA GLU A 474 -16.12 -12.69 -6.01
C GLU A 474 -16.45 -12.66 -7.51
N PHE A 475 -15.48 -13.00 -8.37
CA PHE A 475 -15.64 -12.90 -9.82
C PHE A 475 -15.72 -14.27 -10.52
N SER A 476 -15.61 -15.37 -9.77
CA SER A 476 -15.68 -16.75 -10.32
C SER A 476 -14.71 -16.95 -11.49
N VAL A 477 -13.47 -16.50 -11.30
CA VAL A 477 -12.36 -16.62 -12.27
C VAL A 477 -11.42 -17.72 -11.80
N ASP A 478 -11.31 -18.79 -12.60
CA ASP A 478 -10.33 -19.83 -12.35
C ASP A 478 -8.98 -19.46 -13.02
N CYS A 479 -7.98 -19.20 -12.18
CA CYS A 479 -6.62 -18.87 -12.62
C CYS A 479 -5.55 -19.72 -11.92
N ASN A 480 -4.39 -19.81 -12.56
CA ASN A 480 -3.17 -20.32 -11.97
C ASN A 480 -2.25 -19.13 -11.63
N VAL A 481 -1.51 -19.26 -10.53
CA VAL A 481 -0.52 -18.28 -10.10
C VAL A 481 0.86 -18.90 -10.25
N GLY A 482 1.80 -18.16 -10.81
CA GLY A 482 3.18 -18.59 -11.00
C GLY A 482 4.16 -17.46 -10.85
N LYS A 483 5.46 -17.79 -10.90
CA LYS A 483 6.52 -16.79 -10.99
C LYS A 483 6.47 -16.13 -12.39
N PRO A 484 6.75 -14.83 -12.50
CA PRO A 484 6.94 -14.19 -13.80
C PRO A 484 8.01 -14.91 -14.61
N GLN A 485 7.80 -15.03 -15.93
CA GLN A 485 8.85 -15.55 -16.79
C GLN A 485 9.96 -14.51 -16.92
N VAL A 486 11.20 -14.97 -16.79
CA VAL A 486 12.37 -14.13 -17.05
C VAL A 486 12.57 -14.09 -18.56
N ALA A 487 12.62 -12.88 -19.10
CA ALA A 487 12.95 -12.62 -20.50
C ALA A 487 14.44 -12.88 -20.76
N TYR A 488 14.86 -14.14 -20.81
CA TYR A 488 16.23 -14.48 -21.21
C TYR A 488 16.48 -14.09 -22.67
N ARG A 489 17.75 -13.90 -22.99
CA ARG A 489 18.26 -13.62 -24.33
C ARG A 489 19.38 -14.58 -24.68
N GLU A 490 19.74 -14.65 -25.95
CA GLU A 490 20.93 -15.37 -26.40
C GLU A 490 21.89 -14.39 -27.08
N THR A 491 23.19 -14.68 -27.07
CA THR A 491 24.17 -14.01 -27.94
C THR A 491 25.32 -14.97 -28.26
N ILE A 492 26.30 -14.54 -29.03
CA ILE A 492 27.48 -15.33 -29.39
C ILE A 492 28.75 -14.69 -28.83
N ARG A 493 29.74 -15.49 -28.46
CA ARG A 493 31.05 -14.98 -28.00
C ARG A 493 32.09 -14.93 -29.11
N GLY A 494 32.01 -15.88 -30.03
CA GLY A 494 32.99 -16.14 -31.06
C GLY A 494 32.57 -15.60 -32.42
N LYS A 495 33.46 -15.76 -33.40
CA LYS A 495 33.18 -15.49 -34.82
C LYS A 495 33.05 -16.82 -35.56
N ALA A 496 32.11 -16.91 -36.50
CA ALA A 496 31.92 -18.08 -37.34
C ALA A 496 31.66 -17.69 -38.80
N GLU A 497 32.31 -18.38 -39.74
CA GLU A 497 32.05 -18.26 -41.18
C GLU A 497 31.32 -19.50 -41.65
N VAL A 498 30.11 -19.33 -42.18
CA VAL A 498 29.19 -20.46 -42.42
C VAL A 498 28.48 -20.36 -43.76
N GLU A 499 28.36 -21.54 -44.38
CA GLU A 499 27.57 -21.79 -45.59
C GLU A 499 26.10 -22.06 -45.24
N GLY A 500 25.19 -21.28 -45.82
CA GLY A 500 23.76 -21.55 -45.87
C GLY A 500 23.34 -21.88 -47.29
N LYS A 501 22.96 -23.15 -47.53
CA LYS A 501 22.58 -23.63 -48.85
C LYS A 501 21.23 -24.35 -48.82
N PHE A 502 20.27 -23.79 -49.54
CA PHE A 502 18.94 -24.35 -49.69
C PHE A 502 18.70 -24.75 -51.15
N VAL A 503 18.55 -26.04 -51.39
CA VAL A 503 18.24 -26.61 -52.71
C VAL A 503 17.05 -27.56 -52.55
N ARG A 504 15.92 -27.23 -53.19
CA ARG A 504 14.74 -28.09 -53.18
C ARG A 504 14.15 -28.22 -54.57
N GLN A 505 14.02 -29.47 -55.00
CA GLN A 505 13.39 -29.82 -56.27
C GLN A 505 12.03 -30.49 -55.96
N SER A 506 11.00 -29.67 -55.72
CA SER A 506 9.61 -30.12 -55.79
C SER A 506 9.18 -30.18 -57.25
N GLY A 507 8.16 -30.97 -57.61
CA GLY A 507 7.68 -31.15 -59.00
C GLY A 507 7.13 -29.91 -59.73
N GLY A 508 7.47 -28.69 -59.27
CA GLY A 508 7.23 -27.38 -59.90
C GLY A 508 8.54 -26.59 -60.09
N ARG A 509 8.50 -25.24 -60.01
CA ARG A 509 9.72 -24.40 -60.04
C ARG A 509 10.70 -24.81 -58.93
N GLY A 510 11.99 -24.97 -59.26
CA GLY A 510 13.03 -25.28 -58.29
C GLY A 510 13.22 -24.12 -57.31
N GLN A 511 13.77 -24.41 -56.14
CA GLN A 511 14.19 -23.41 -55.17
C GLN A 511 15.69 -23.56 -54.91
N TYR A 512 16.43 -22.48 -55.14
CA TYR A 512 17.88 -22.40 -54.95
C TYR A 512 18.25 -21.10 -54.22
N GLY A 513 18.98 -21.21 -53.12
CA GLY A 513 19.59 -20.09 -52.41
C GLY A 513 20.89 -20.55 -51.77
N HIS A 514 21.97 -19.79 -51.95
CA HIS A 514 23.27 -20.14 -51.39
C HIS A 514 24.02 -18.87 -50.96
N VAL A 515 24.39 -18.81 -49.68
CA VAL A 515 25.02 -17.66 -49.03
C VAL A 515 26.17 -18.11 -48.13
N TRP A 516 27.18 -17.26 -48.01
CA TRP A 516 28.24 -17.35 -47.01
C TRP A 516 28.17 -16.12 -46.12
N VAL A 517 27.99 -16.37 -44.83
CA VAL A 517 27.80 -15.33 -43.82
C VAL A 517 28.88 -15.48 -42.76
N LYS A 518 29.47 -14.35 -42.37
CA LYS A 518 30.32 -14.24 -41.20
C LYS A 518 29.51 -13.64 -40.06
N LEU A 519 29.38 -14.38 -38.96
CA LEU A 519 28.75 -13.93 -37.74
C LEU A 519 29.82 -13.54 -36.73
N GLU A 520 29.63 -12.39 -36.08
CA GLU A 520 30.46 -11.94 -34.96
C GLU A 520 29.59 -11.14 -33.96
N PRO A 521 29.95 -11.12 -32.66
CA PRO A 521 29.23 -10.30 -31.70
C PRO A 521 29.41 -8.81 -32.04
N SER A 522 28.34 -8.03 -31.88
CA SER A 522 28.40 -6.56 -31.94
C SER A 522 28.65 -5.97 -30.55
N GLU A 523 28.71 -4.64 -30.43
CA GLU A 523 28.76 -4.02 -29.11
C GLU A 523 27.41 -4.23 -28.38
N PRO A 524 27.42 -4.40 -27.04
CA PRO A 524 26.19 -4.54 -26.26
C PRO A 524 25.22 -3.37 -26.50
N GLY A 525 23.97 -3.69 -26.85
CA GLY A 525 22.93 -2.70 -27.14
C GLY A 525 22.95 -2.13 -28.57
N GLU A 526 23.89 -2.56 -29.44
CA GLU A 526 23.91 -2.19 -30.86
C GLU A 526 22.83 -2.96 -31.66
N GLY A 527 22.37 -4.11 -31.15
CA GLY A 527 21.30 -4.90 -31.77
C GLY A 527 21.77 -5.71 -32.98
N PHE A 528 20.93 -5.80 -34.02
CA PHE A 528 21.27 -6.54 -35.23
C PHE A 528 21.92 -5.63 -36.29
N VAL A 529 23.16 -5.94 -36.67
CA VAL A 529 23.90 -5.20 -37.70
C VAL A 529 24.14 -6.08 -38.92
N PHE A 530 23.55 -5.71 -40.06
CA PHE A 530 23.77 -6.41 -41.33
C PHE A 530 24.74 -5.63 -42.23
N VAL A 531 25.80 -6.30 -42.71
CA VAL A 531 26.80 -5.72 -43.61
C VAL A 531 26.82 -6.49 -44.92
N ASP A 532 26.66 -5.76 -46.03
CA ASP A 532 26.77 -6.29 -47.39
C ASP A 532 28.19 -6.05 -47.94
N GLU A 533 28.98 -7.13 -48.08
CA GLU A 533 30.30 -7.13 -48.72
C GLU A 533 30.31 -7.91 -50.04
N ILE A 534 29.15 -8.13 -50.67
CA ILE A 534 29.06 -8.87 -51.93
C ILE A 534 29.74 -8.10 -53.08
N VAL A 535 30.69 -8.77 -53.74
CA VAL A 535 31.42 -8.23 -54.90
C VAL A 535 31.03 -8.96 -56.18
N GLY A 536 30.98 -8.26 -57.31
CA GLY A 536 30.86 -8.88 -58.64
C GLY A 536 29.46 -9.42 -58.99
N GLY A 537 28.44 -9.17 -58.18
CA GLY A 537 27.06 -9.57 -58.47
C GLY A 537 26.79 -11.07 -58.33
N VAL A 538 27.59 -11.78 -57.53
CA VAL A 538 27.41 -13.22 -57.22
C VAL A 538 26.07 -13.52 -56.52
N ILE A 539 25.45 -12.51 -55.92
CA ILE A 539 24.06 -12.49 -55.50
C ILE A 539 23.41 -11.21 -56.06
N PRO A 540 22.27 -11.29 -56.76
CA PRO A 540 21.50 -10.12 -57.17
C PRO A 540 21.08 -9.26 -55.98
N LYS A 541 21.19 -7.93 -56.10
CA LYS A 541 20.87 -6.97 -55.02
C LYS A 541 19.45 -7.13 -54.44
N GLU A 542 18.52 -7.61 -55.27
CA GLU A 542 17.13 -7.87 -54.89
C GLU A 542 17.03 -8.93 -53.78
N TYR A 543 17.91 -9.93 -53.78
CA TYR A 543 17.88 -11.04 -52.82
C TYR A 543 18.65 -10.76 -51.52
N ILE A 544 19.54 -9.77 -51.48
CA ILE A 544 20.33 -9.42 -50.29
C ILE A 544 19.42 -9.05 -49.11
N SER A 545 18.37 -8.26 -49.37
CA SER A 545 17.36 -7.92 -48.36
C SER A 545 16.62 -9.15 -47.81
N SER A 546 16.45 -10.19 -48.64
CA SER A 546 15.80 -11.44 -48.23
C SER A 546 16.68 -12.27 -47.32
N VAL A 547 18.00 -12.26 -47.55
CA VAL A 547 18.99 -12.91 -46.67
C VAL A 547 18.99 -12.24 -45.30
N SER A 548 19.06 -10.90 -45.25
CA SER A 548 18.98 -10.13 -43.99
C SER A 548 17.72 -10.47 -43.20
N LYS A 549 16.54 -10.44 -43.86
CA LYS A 549 15.27 -10.82 -43.22
C LYS A 549 15.25 -12.26 -42.72
N GLY A 550 15.87 -13.19 -43.46
CA GLY A 550 15.97 -14.59 -43.03
C GLY A 550 16.82 -14.78 -41.78
N ILE A 551 17.90 -13.99 -41.64
CA ILE A 551 18.75 -13.97 -40.45
C ILE A 551 17.99 -13.34 -39.28
N GLU A 552 17.40 -12.16 -39.48
CA GLU A 552 16.64 -11.42 -38.46
C GLU A 552 15.45 -12.23 -37.93
N GLU A 553 14.69 -12.92 -38.79
CA GLU A 553 13.60 -13.79 -38.34
C GLU A 553 14.10 -14.99 -37.54
N GLN A 554 15.27 -15.55 -37.90
CA GLN A 554 15.87 -16.64 -37.16
C GLN A 554 16.42 -16.16 -35.81
N MET A 555 16.89 -14.92 -35.70
CA MET A 555 17.33 -14.33 -34.43
C MET A 555 16.22 -14.29 -33.38
N ASN A 556 14.95 -14.25 -33.76
CA ASN A 556 13.83 -14.35 -32.81
C ASN A 556 13.76 -15.71 -32.10
N SER A 557 14.43 -16.74 -32.61
CA SER A 557 14.50 -18.08 -32.03
C SER A 557 15.94 -18.58 -32.00
N GLY A 558 16.60 -18.33 -30.87
CA GLY A 558 17.97 -18.76 -30.58
C GLY A 558 18.19 -20.27 -30.65
N VAL A 559 19.46 -20.65 -30.60
CA VAL A 559 19.91 -22.03 -30.86
C VAL A 559 20.06 -22.87 -29.58
N LEU A 560 20.14 -22.22 -28.41
CA LEU A 560 20.29 -22.92 -27.13
C LEU A 560 18.95 -23.26 -26.49
N ALA A 561 18.12 -22.27 -26.25
CA ALA A 561 16.82 -22.44 -25.58
C ALA A 561 15.69 -21.72 -26.33
N GLY A 562 15.96 -21.21 -27.54
CA GLY A 562 14.96 -20.55 -28.37
C GLY A 562 14.57 -19.17 -27.86
N TYR A 563 15.46 -18.49 -27.15
CA TYR A 563 15.28 -17.08 -26.77
C TYR A 563 15.75 -16.16 -27.90
N PRO A 564 15.24 -14.92 -27.99
CA PRO A 564 15.71 -13.95 -28.97
C PRO A 564 17.22 -13.70 -28.82
N VAL A 565 17.94 -13.68 -29.94
CA VAL A 565 19.38 -13.43 -30.01
C VAL A 565 19.63 -11.93 -30.15
N LEU A 566 20.47 -11.36 -29.29
CA LEU A 566 20.87 -9.96 -29.29
C LEU A 566 22.33 -9.78 -29.73
N ASP A 567 22.62 -8.56 -30.17
CA ASP A 567 23.98 -8.05 -30.41
C ASP A 567 24.80 -8.91 -31.36
N ILE A 568 24.28 -9.06 -32.59
CA ILE A 568 24.91 -9.84 -33.65
C ILE A 568 25.18 -8.96 -34.86
N LYS A 569 26.42 -9.03 -35.35
CA LYS A 569 26.81 -8.54 -36.66
C LYS A 569 26.91 -9.68 -37.66
N ALA A 570 26.12 -9.60 -38.73
CA ALA A 570 26.13 -10.55 -39.84
C ALA A 570 26.68 -9.87 -41.11
N THR A 571 27.81 -10.37 -41.60
CA THR A 571 28.44 -9.88 -42.84
C THR A 571 28.24 -10.91 -43.96
N LEU A 572 27.50 -10.53 -45.00
CA LEU A 572 27.31 -11.33 -46.20
C LEU A 572 28.44 -11.04 -47.19
N PHE A 573 29.32 -12.01 -47.44
CA PHE A 573 30.54 -11.78 -48.22
C PHE A 573 30.65 -12.65 -49.49
N ASP A 574 29.92 -13.77 -49.57
CA ASP A 574 29.93 -14.64 -50.77
C ASP A 574 28.60 -15.42 -50.92
N GLY A 575 28.40 -16.09 -52.04
CA GLY A 575 27.26 -16.95 -52.32
C GLY A 575 27.12 -17.28 -53.80
N SER A 576 26.00 -17.92 -54.15
CA SER A 576 25.68 -18.15 -55.56
C SER A 576 24.18 -18.21 -55.79
N TYR A 577 23.78 -17.97 -57.03
CA TYR A 577 22.39 -18.07 -57.46
C TYR A 577 22.27 -18.87 -58.78
N HIS A 578 21.06 -19.35 -59.05
CA HIS A 578 20.67 -19.99 -60.30
C HIS A 578 19.58 -19.15 -60.99
N ASP A 579 19.74 -18.83 -62.28
CA ASP A 579 18.88 -17.86 -63.00
C ASP A 579 17.38 -18.22 -63.02
N VAL A 580 17.06 -19.51 -62.96
CA VAL A 580 15.66 -20.00 -63.11
C VAL A 580 15.03 -20.42 -61.79
N ASP A 581 15.85 -20.92 -60.85
CA ASP A 581 15.38 -21.58 -59.63
C ASP A 581 15.61 -20.73 -58.37
N SER A 582 16.29 -19.59 -58.48
CA SER A 582 16.45 -18.68 -57.35
C SER A 582 15.17 -17.90 -57.07
N SER A 583 14.90 -17.71 -55.78
CA SER A 583 13.77 -16.89 -55.33
C SER A 583 14.12 -16.20 -54.02
N GLU A 584 13.43 -15.10 -53.72
CA GLU A 584 13.52 -14.39 -52.43
C GLU A 584 13.36 -15.35 -51.24
N MET A 585 12.36 -16.24 -51.31
CA MET A 585 12.10 -17.25 -50.27
C MET A 585 13.28 -18.22 -50.10
N ALA A 586 13.93 -18.63 -51.19
CA ALA A 586 15.06 -19.55 -51.11
C ALA A 586 16.30 -18.89 -50.45
N PHE A 587 16.57 -17.62 -50.75
CA PHE A 587 17.64 -16.86 -50.10
C PHE A 587 17.33 -16.51 -48.64
N LYS A 588 16.06 -16.27 -48.32
CA LYS A 588 15.58 -16.11 -46.94
C LYS A 588 15.82 -17.37 -46.10
N ILE A 589 15.45 -18.54 -46.62
CA ILE A 589 15.69 -19.83 -45.96
C ILE A 589 17.19 -20.10 -45.84
N ALA A 590 17.97 -19.81 -46.89
CA ALA A 590 19.43 -19.97 -46.86
C ALA A 590 20.08 -19.09 -45.78
N GLY A 591 19.62 -17.84 -45.60
CA GLY A 591 20.05 -16.95 -44.52
C GLY A 591 19.72 -17.49 -43.12
N SER A 592 18.48 -17.96 -42.91
CA SER A 592 18.07 -18.61 -41.65
C SER A 592 18.92 -19.85 -41.32
N MET A 593 19.20 -20.70 -42.32
CA MET A 593 20.06 -21.88 -42.16
C MET A 593 21.51 -21.50 -41.83
N ALA A 594 22.05 -20.49 -42.53
CA ALA A 594 23.39 -19.97 -42.25
C ALA A 594 23.47 -19.48 -40.80
N PHE A 595 22.53 -18.64 -40.35
CA PHE A 595 22.52 -18.14 -38.98
C PHE A 595 22.47 -19.26 -37.95
N LYS A 596 21.55 -20.24 -38.11
CA LYS A 596 21.41 -21.34 -37.15
C LYS A 596 22.69 -22.16 -37.00
N LYS A 597 23.38 -22.43 -38.11
CA LYS A 597 24.67 -23.15 -38.09
C LYS A 597 25.78 -22.29 -37.49
N GLY A 598 25.86 -21.02 -37.90
CA GLY A 598 26.89 -20.09 -37.43
C GLY A 598 26.78 -19.77 -35.95
N ALA A 599 25.56 -19.56 -35.44
CA ALA A 599 25.33 -19.30 -34.03
C ALA A 599 25.78 -20.46 -33.14
N LEU A 600 25.61 -21.73 -33.58
CA LEU A 600 26.11 -22.90 -32.87
C LEU A 600 27.65 -23.00 -32.87
N GLU A 601 28.29 -22.63 -33.98
CA GLU A 601 29.75 -22.64 -34.10
C GLU A 601 30.41 -21.42 -33.39
N ALA A 602 29.66 -20.34 -33.19
CA ALA A 602 30.12 -19.08 -32.59
C ALA A 602 30.04 -19.03 -31.05
N GLN A 603 29.99 -20.19 -30.37
CA GLN A 603 29.93 -20.30 -28.91
C GLN A 603 28.75 -19.49 -28.32
N PRO A 604 27.50 -19.94 -28.54
CA PRO A 604 26.33 -19.23 -28.07
C PRO A 604 26.25 -19.27 -26.54
N VAL A 605 25.65 -18.23 -25.95
CA VAL A 605 25.44 -18.08 -24.51
C VAL A 605 24.05 -17.53 -24.23
N ILE A 606 23.54 -17.82 -23.03
CA ILE A 606 22.29 -17.24 -22.53
C ILE A 606 22.63 -15.99 -21.70
N LEU A 607 21.86 -14.93 -21.89
CA LEU A 607 21.90 -13.72 -21.10
C LEU A 607 20.65 -13.62 -20.22
N GLU A 608 20.80 -13.11 -19.01
CA GLU A 608 19.73 -12.78 -18.07
C GLU A 608 19.68 -11.28 -17.78
N PRO A 609 18.50 -10.72 -17.50
CA PRO A 609 18.37 -9.32 -17.12
C PRO A 609 18.93 -9.09 -15.71
N MET A 610 19.83 -8.12 -15.62
CA MET A 610 20.38 -7.58 -14.37
C MET A 610 19.61 -6.33 -13.96
N MET A 611 19.28 -6.27 -12.68
CA MET A 611 18.56 -5.16 -12.07
C MET A 611 19.52 -4.33 -11.23
N ASN A 612 19.44 -3.01 -11.35
CA ASN A 612 19.96 -2.09 -10.34
C ASN A 612 19.01 -2.11 -9.16
N VAL A 613 19.49 -2.55 -8.01
CA VAL A 613 18.73 -2.67 -6.76
C VAL A 613 19.26 -1.65 -5.77
N GLU A 614 18.37 -0.82 -5.23
CA GLU A 614 18.67 0.09 -4.13
C GLU A 614 17.88 -0.35 -2.89
N VAL A 615 18.57 -0.64 -1.79
CA VAL A 615 17.97 -1.08 -0.52
C VAL A 615 18.23 -0.04 0.55
N THR A 616 17.18 0.51 1.15
CA THR A 616 17.29 1.41 2.30
C THR A 616 16.99 0.62 3.57
N THR A 617 17.93 0.61 4.52
CA THR A 617 17.81 -0.16 5.77
C THR A 617 18.47 0.58 6.94
N PRO A 618 18.00 0.39 8.20
CA PRO A 618 18.74 0.84 9.37
C PRO A 618 20.12 0.18 9.47
N GLU A 619 21.08 0.87 10.09
CA GLU A 619 22.47 0.41 10.23
C GLU A 619 22.58 -0.96 10.92
N ASP A 620 21.72 -1.23 11.91
CA ASP A 620 21.69 -2.49 12.67
C ASP A 620 21.54 -3.74 11.78
N TRP A 621 20.81 -3.63 10.66
CA TRP A 621 20.48 -4.74 9.77
C TRP A 621 21.29 -4.73 8.47
N MET A 622 22.22 -3.79 8.31
CA MET A 622 23.02 -3.64 7.09
C MET A 622 23.77 -4.93 6.73
N GLY A 623 24.34 -5.62 7.73
CA GLY A 623 25.08 -6.87 7.53
C GLY A 623 24.21 -8.00 6.94
N ASP A 624 22.98 -8.13 7.41
CA ASP A 624 22.05 -9.17 6.95
C ASP A 624 21.58 -8.90 5.51
N VAL A 625 21.28 -7.64 5.18
CA VAL A 625 20.89 -7.23 3.82
C VAL A 625 22.01 -7.51 2.82
N VAL A 626 23.25 -7.13 3.15
CA VAL A 626 24.41 -7.38 2.29
C VAL A 626 24.66 -8.89 2.16
N GLY A 627 24.47 -9.66 3.23
CA GLY A 627 24.57 -11.12 3.19
C GLY A 627 23.55 -11.77 2.26
N ASP A 628 22.30 -11.29 2.25
CA ASP A 628 21.25 -11.81 1.39
C ASP A 628 21.47 -11.45 -0.09
N LEU A 629 21.81 -10.18 -0.38
CA LEU A 629 22.15 -9.75 -1.75
C LEU A 629 23.29 -10.57 -2.35
N ASN A 630 24.36 -10.83 -1.58
CA ASN A 630 25.45 -11.69 -2.02
C ASN A 630 25.01 -13.14 -2.30
N ARG A 631 24.09 -13.68 -1.48
CA ARG A 631 23.53 -15.04 -1.69
C ARG A 631 22.74 -15.12 -2.99
N ARG A 632 22.10 -14.02 -3.40
CA ARG A 632 21.34 -13.86 -4.65
C ARG A 632 22.20 -13.51 -5.86
N ARG A 633 23.51 -13.73 -5.79
CA ARG A 633 24.47 -13.37 -6.87
C ARG A 633 24.52 -11.86 -7.14
N GLY A 634 24.12 -11.05 -6.16
CA GLY A 634 24.20 -9.61 -6.23
C GLY A 634 25.63 -9.10 -6.13
N ILE A 635 25.98 -8.09 -6.93
CA ILE A 635 27.25 -7.39 -6.91
C ILE A 635 27.02 -6.04 -6.24
N ILE A 636 27.56 -5.84 -5.03
CA ILE A 636 27.44 -4.56 -4.33
C ILE A 636 28.31 -3.51 -5.03
N GLU A 637 27.71 -2.40 -5.44
CA GLU A 637 28.40 -1.29 -6.07
C GLU A 637 28.86 -0.24 -5.04
N GLY A 638 28.03 -0.01 -4.01
CA GLY A 638 28.29 1.01 -3.01
C GLY A 638 27.33 0.99 -1.83
N MET A 639 27.73 1.69 -0.77
CA MET A 639 26.91 1.94 0.41
C MET A 639 27.00 3.43 0.75
N ASP A 640 25.87 4.11 0.69
CA ASP A 640 25.74 5.54 0.95
C ASP A 640 25.02 5.78 2.28
N GLU A 641 25.26 6.94 2.88
CA GLU A 641 24.49 7.40 4.04
C GLU A 641 23.18 8.05 3.57
N GLY A 642 22.06 7.53 4.06
CA GLY A 642 20.74 8.10 3.87
C GLY A 642 20.36 9.10 4.97
N VAL A 643 19.16 9.65 4.85
CA VAL A 643 18.61 10.58 5.84
C VAL A 643 18.25 9.83 7.13
N ALA A 644 18.39 10.50 8.28
CA ALA A 644 17.98 9.99 9.60
C ALA A 644 18.68 8.67 10.03
N GLY A 645 19.94 8.47 9.66
CA GLY A 645 20.73 7.31 10.08
C GLY A 645 20.42 6.02 9.32
N LEU A 646 19.63 6.09 8.24
CA LEU A 646 19.42 4.97 7.32
C LEU A 646 20.65 4.81 6.42
N LYS A 647 20.94 3.57 6.02
CA LYS A 647 21.97 3.22 5.04
C LYS A 647 21.31 2.82 3.73
N ILE A 648 21.88 3.27 2.62
CA ILE A 648 21.42 2.95 1.26
C ILE A 648 22.46 2.03 0.63
N ILE A 649 22.05 0.83 0.24
CA ILE A 649 22.91 -0.19 -0.38
C ILE A 649 22.53 -0.29 -1.86
N ARG A 650 23.50 -0.11 -2.75
CA ARG A 650 23.32 -0.25 -4.20
C ARG A 650 23.99 -1.53 -4.70
N ALA A 651 23.26 -2.32 -5.47
CA ALA A 651 23.74 -3.59 -5.98
C ALA A 651 23.14 -3.93 -7.34
N GLN A 652 23.88 -4.66 -8.17
CA GLN A 652 23.35 -5.28 -9.37
C GLN A 652 22.97 -6.73 -9.07
N VAL A 653 21.71 -7.10 -9.28
CA VAL A 653 21.20 -8.46 -8.96
C VAL A 653 20.42 -9.02 -10.15
N PRO A 654 20.59 -10.31 -10.50
CA PRO A 654 19.77 -10.94 -11.53
C PRO A 654 18.28 -10.93 -11.17
N LEU A 655 17.40 -10.54 -12.09
CA LEU A 655 15.95 -10.50 -11.85
C LEU A 655 15.40 -11.87 -11.41
N SER A 656 15.99 -12.96 -11.93
CA SER A 656 15.65 -14.34 -11.61
C SER A 656 15.79 -14.67 -10.10
N GLU A 657 16.69 -13.99 -9.40
CA GLU A 657 16.97 -14.17 -7.97
C GLU A 657 16.20 -13.17 -7.08
N MET A 658 15.52 -12.18 -7.68
CA MET A 658 14.77 -11.14 -6.95
C MET A 658 13.33 -11.53 -6.64
N PHE A 659 12.84 -12.66 -7.17
CA PHE A 659 11.50 -13.14 -6.87
C PHE A 659 11.34 -13.46 -5.38
N GLY A 660 10.38 -12.79 -4.73
CA GLY A 660 10.14 -12.92 -3.28
C GLY A 660 11.11 -12.13 -2.40
N TYR A 661 12.01 -11.31 -2.97
CA TYR A 661 12.99 -10.54 -2.21
C TYR A 661 12.36 -9.63 -1.16
N ALA A 662 11.20 -9.02 -1.45
CA ALA A 662 10.45 -8.22 -0.48
C ALA A 662 10.15 -8.98 0.83
N THR A 663 9.76 -10.26 0.73
CA THR A 663 9.41 -11.10 1.88
C THR A 663 10.66 -11.46 2.70
N ASP A 664 11.73 -11.84 2.02
CA ASP A 664 13.00 -12.22 2.66
C ASP A 664 13.67 -11.00 3.32
N LEU A 665 13.68 -9.84 2.63
CA LEU A 665 14.19 -8.58 3.15
C LEU A 665 13.42 -8.12 4.40
N ARG A 666 12.09 -8.20 4.38
CA ARG A 666 11.27 -7.87 5.56
C ARG A 666 11.60 -8.79 6.73
N SER A 667 11.75 -10.09 6.48
CA SER A 667 12.09 -11.05 7.52
C SER A 667 13.47 -10.77 8.12
N ALA A 668 14.45 -10.43 7.29
CA ALA A 668 15.81 -10.09 7.73
C ALA A 668 15.90 -8.77 8.49
N THR A 669 15.04 -7.80 8.19
CA THR A 669 15.14 -6.42 8.72
C THR A 669 14.01 -6.05 9.68
N GLN A 670 13.24 -7.04 10.14
CA GLN A 670 12.03 -6.85 10.95
C GLN A 670 11.03 -5.88 10.30
N GLY A 671 10.97 -5.87 8.97
CA GLY A 671 10.07 -5.02 8.17
C GLY A 671 10.49 -3.55 8.08
N ARG A 672 11.71 -3.19 8.51
CA ARG A 672 12.19 -1.80 8.53
C ARG A 672 12.92 -1.36 7.26
N ALA A 673 13.27 -2.28 6.37
CA ALA A 673 13.90 -1.96 5.10
C ALA A 673 12.90 -1.87 3.95
N SER A 674 13.25 -1.03 2.97
CA SER A 674 12.58 -0.94 1.67
C SER A 674 13.60 -1.15 0.56
N TYR A 675 13.13 -1.52 -0.63
CA TYR A 675 13.98 -1.56 -1.82
C TYR A 675 13.22 -1.08 -3.06
N SER A 676 13.99 -0.64 -4.04
CA SER A 676 13.54 -0.39 -5.42
C SER A 676 14.46 -1.14 -6.38
N MET A 677 13.97 -1.42 -7.59
CA MET A 677 14.80 -1.99 -8.63
C MET A 677 14.40 -1.51 -10.03
N GLU A 678 15.39 -1.34 -10.90
CA GLU A 678 15.21 -0.95 -12.31
C GLU A 678 16.08 -1.82 -13.22
N PHE A 679 15.67 -2.02 -14.48
CA PHE A 679 16.47 -2.77 -15.44
C PHE A 679 17.76 -2.02 -15.76
N HIS A 680 18.90 -2.72 -15.71
CA HIS A 680 20.20 -2.16 -16.05
C HIS A 680 20.68 -2.66 -17.41
N GLU A 681 21.01 -3.96 -17.51
CA GLU A 681 21.54 -4.57 -18.72
C GLU A 681 21.28 -6.06 -18.78
N TYR A 682 21.58 -6.69 -19.92
CA TYR A 682 21.65 -8.14 -20.03
C TYR A 682 23.07 -8.63 -19.77
N ALA A 683 23.23 -9.54 -18.82
CA ALA A 683 24.52 -10.13 -18.48
C ALA A 683 24.53 -11.64 -18.73
N GLU A 684 25.72 -12.20 -18.93
CA GLU A 684 25.87 -13.64 -19.20
C GLU A 684 25.48 -14.50 -17.98
N VAL A 685 24.62 -15.49 -18.22
CA VAL A 685 24.21 -16.46 -17.19
C VAL A 685 25.38 -17.39 -16.85
N PRO A 686 25.71 -17.58 -15.56
CA PRO A 686 26.71 -18.57 -15.17
C PRO A 686 26.34 -19.97 -15.64
N LYS A 687 27.33 -20.73 -16.13
CA LYS A 687 27.13 -22.03 -16.81
C LYS A 687 26.17 -23.00 -16.09
N ASN A 688 26.28 -23.13 -14.77
CA ASN A 688 25.44 -24.03 -13.98
C ASN A 688 23.94 -23.71 -14.05
N PHE A 689 23.58 -22.43 -14.26
CA PHE A 689 22.20 -21.98 -14.42
C PHE A 689 21.77 -22.07 -15.89
N ALA A 690 22.66 -21.74 -16.83
CA ALA A 690 22.40 -21.88 -18.26
C ALA A 690 22.02 -23.33 -18.63
N ASP A 691 22.74 -24.33 -18.11
CA ASP A 691 22.45 -25.75 -18.35
C ASP A 691 21.06 -26.16 -17.84
N LYS A 692 20.58 -25.56 -16.73
CA LYS A 692 19.23 -25.80 -16.20
C LYS A 692 18.15 -25.19 -17.10
N ILE A 693 18.35 -23.95 -17.56
CA ILE A 693 17.42 -23.25 -18.44
C ILE A 693 17.24 -24.00 -19.76
N ILE A 694 18.34 -24.52 -20.32
CA ILE A 694 18.31 -25.33 -21.55
C ILE A 694 17.50 -26.62 -21.32
N ALA A 695 17.75 -27.32 -20.20
CA ALA A 695 17.05 -28.55 -19.86
C ALA A 695 15.53 -28.35 -19.65
N GLU A 696 15.10 -27.24 -19.04
CA GLU A 696 13.69 -26.93 -18.81
C GLU A 696 12.90 -26.73 -20.11
N ARG A 697 13.53 -26.19 -21.16
CA ARG A 697 12.92 -26.04 -22.49
C ARG A 697 13.08 -27.27 -23.39
N GLY A 698 13.72 -28.33 -22.91
CA GLY A 698 13.84 -29.61 -23.61
C GLY A 698 14.82 -29.59 -24.79
N TYR A 699 15.86 -28.75 -24.72
CA TYR A 699 16.95 -28.68 -25.70
C TYR A 699 18.18 -29.48 -25.29
#